data_AF-A0A0B7AVT3-F1
#
_entry.id   AF-A0A0B7AVT3-F1
#
_cell.length_a   1.000
_cell.length_b   1.000
_cell.length_c   1.000
_cell.angle_alpha   90.00
_cell.angle_beta   90.00
_cell.angle_gamma   90.00
#
_symmetry.space_group_name_H-M   'P 1'
#
loop_
_entity.id
_entity.type
_entity.pdbx_description
1 polymer ?
#
loop_
_entity_poly.entity_id
_entity_poly.type
_entity_poly.pdbx_seq_one_letter_code
_entity_poly.pdbx_strand_id
1 'polypeptide(L)'
;MGTKENTEEVVMTAMKQNGKAMMRMERMKRKDINFKSIHHIAGGPYKGILVNKQTDKLDTVGPPEGRVEFMAYLINSDQNNACVRDLWTLRFWFRGQAGGITKKQTFTEYFSELISPKNLPRKYVGIIKRALVLLQKYPLIRRLEVEVTELDDEEEDLPPIKSFVSVFTPDTYSYRFVPEVAVDNKNFLAFKIKAKCDAQIALCAIYGDVERKTFEICLGAEGNNKSFIRDGSLGPVKAEANTVNLLNENDFHYFWLAWSESHIEVGRGAKQGQAKFLRWDVPPNRQFKVNSMAVATSRATKGQWEFAEILDEKDFKRESKRNNIKLSLLWLAKKHRMLQVLEDAYPNSISTDALFKTCKMKQSDTITAVVMLKDLEKKNLIKEVERGIWLRMQTKEEMTEHEVHLVQILPSLISKDLPTIGIITSLYHEKLAVDAMMDYKRTFVKFETEGASQVYTIGKIGSHNVVSTKLSKMGNAEGDMIASENTVTRLLGIFSNIKHILFVGVGGAVPHYTDYAQHVRLGDVVVSTPMDESGALYVYCSKVEKIKSATGYSYVTRIWSPKEKVLLNAVNKLKRQVEYSSSSERPWDKHIETGKDILRGQETNFHRPMIKKDRLFYTKPDGSVIQVEHPIPKGYAARNFNEGWTNVRYGAIGCGQKVSRSDPLRGDFAQMNGIKAFQQEHDAVLEAIEGSCCDSYLVILGMCDYEDGNKQEWRCYAALAAAAYMKSLILQL
;
A
#
# COMPACT_ATOMS: atom_id res chain seq x y z
N MET A 1 9.74 -69.91 -10.17
CA MET A 1 10.28 -69.21 -8.99
C MET A 1 10.98 -67.94 -9.46
N GLY A 2 10.31 -66.78 -9.40
CA GLY A 2 10.99 -65.49 -9.59
C GLY A 2 11.82 -65.20 -8.34
N THR A 3 13.13 -65.03 -8.49
CA THR A 3 14.05 -64.79 -7.37
C THR A 3 13.63 -63.55 -6.58
N LYS A 4 13.52 -63.69 -5.26
CA LYS A 4 13.17 -62.60 -4.30
C LYS A 4 14.13 -61.39 -4.33
N GLU A 5 15.15 -61.40 -5.20
CA GLU A 5 16.19 -60.37 -5.30
C GLU A 5 15.77 -59.13 -6.12
N ASN A 6 14.78 -59.27 -7.02
CA ASN A 6 14.32 -58.17 -7.88
C ASN A 6 13.11 -57.39 -7.32
N THR A 7 12.64 -57.71 -6.10
CA THR A 7 11.56 -56.97 -5.45
C THR A 7 12.08 -55.64 -4.91
N GLU A 8 11.34 -54.56 -5.12
CA GLU A 8 11.64 -53.25 -4.54
C GLU A 8 10.96 -53.07 -3.20
N GLU A 9 11.69 -52.57 -2.21
CA GLU A 9 11.17 -52.23 -0.89
C GLU A 9 11.24 -50.70 -0.70
N VAL A 10 10.33 -50.14 0.10
CA VAL A 10 10.40 -48.73 0.48
C VAL A 10 11.30 -48.62 1.71
N VAL A 11 12.41 -47.91 1.55
CA VAL A 11 13.36 -47.63 2.63
C VAL A 11 13.16 -46.20 3.11
N MET A 12 13.02 -46.02 4.42
CA MET A 12 12.98 -44.71 5.07
C MET A 12 14.26 -44.49 5.85
N THR A 13 14.93 -43.37 5.58
CA THR A 13 16.16 -42.96 6.28
C THR A 13 15.96 -41.55 6.83
N ALA A 14 16.18 -41.40 8.14
CA ALA A 14 16.11 -40.12 8.82
C ALA A 14 17.52 -39.53 9.01
N MET A 15 17.63 -38.22 8.84
CA MET A 15 18.85 -37.44 8.98
C MET A 15 18.55 -36.17 9.77
N LYS A 16 19.45 -35.80 10.68
CA LYS A 16 19.35 -34.54 11.44
C LYS A 16 20.69 -33.80 11.33
N GLN A 17 20.70 -32.63 10.70
CA GLN A 17 21.93 -31.84 10.51
C GLN A 17 21.60 -30.35 10.67
N ASN A 18 22.37 -29.62 11.48
CA ASN A 18 22.25 -28.16 11.69
C ASN A 18 20.82 -27.67 11.95
N GLY A 19 20.08 -28.32 12.88
CA GLY A 19 18.71 -27.92 13.24
C GLY A 19 17.62 -28.36 12.24
N LYS A 20 17.99 -28.92 11.08
CA LYS A 20 17.04 -29.41 10.08
C LYS A 20 16.78 -30.90 10.24
N ALA A 21 15.50 -31.28 10.24
CA ALA A 21 15.07 -32.67 10.21
C ALA A 21 14.72 -33.05 8.77
N MET A 22 15.43 -34.04 8.22
CA MET A 22 15.19 -34.55 6.87
C MET A 22 14.83 -36.03 6.92
N MET A 23 13.83 -36.41 6.15
CA MET A 23 13.41 -37.80 5.98
C MET A 23 13.39 -38.13 4.48
N ARG A 24 14.21 -39.10 4.08
CA ARG A 24 14.21 -39.64 2.72
C ARG A 24 13.45 -40.96 2.70
N MET A 25 12.46 -41.04 1.84
CA MET A 25 11.67 -42.23 1.54
C MET A 25 11.94 -42.61 0.10
N GLU A 26 12.52 -43.79 -0.13
CA GLU A 26 12.91 -44.19 -1.47
C GLU A 26 12.65 -45.66 -1.74
N ARG A 27 12.34 -45.96 -2.99
CA ARG A 27 12.15 -47.33 -3.46
C ARG A 27 13.50 -47.88 -3.93
N MET A 28 13.97 -48.93 -3.25
CA MET A 28 15.26 -49.57 -3.52
C MET A 28 15.05 -51.04 -3.87
N LYS A 29 15.84 -51.58 -4.81
CA LYS A 29 15.82 -53.02 -5.06
C LYS A 29 16.41 -53.73 -3.86
N ARG A 30 15.85 -54.88 -3.49
CA ARG A 30 16.27 -55.63 -2.31
C ARG A 30 17.78 -55.87 -2.21
N LYS A 31 18.44 -56.12 -3.35
CA LYS A 31 19.90 -56.32 -3.45
C LYS A 31 20.74 -55.07 -3.11
N ASP A 32 20.18 -53.88 -3.28
CA ASP A 32 20.85 -52.60 -3.06
C ASP A 32 20.63 -52.09 -1.61
N ILE A 33 19.89 -52.86 -0.78
CA ILE A 33 19.55 -52.49 0.59
C ILE A 33 20.58 -53.09 1.55
N ASN A 34 21.22 -52.23 2.34
CA ASN A 34 22.08 -52.67 3.43
C ASN A 34 21.22 -53.13 4.63
N PHE A 35 20.92 -54.42 4.72
CA PHE A 35 20.09 -54.95 5.82
C PHE A 35 20.69 -54.76 7.22
N LYS A 36 22.00 -54.50 7.34
CA LYS A 36 22.65 -54.23 8.64
C LYS A 36 22.30 -52.84 9.20
N SER A 37 21.90 -51.89 8.34
CA SER A 37 21.47 -50.55 8.76
C SER A 37 19.99 -50.48 9.10
N ILE A 38 19.21 -51.54 8.84
CA ILE A 38 17.78 -51.57 9.18
C ILE A 38 17.62 -51.68 10.70
N HIS A 39 16.96 -50.68 11.28
CA HIS A 39 16.57 -50.67 12.68
C HIS A 39 15.22 -51.36 12.89
N HIS A 40 14.26 -51.15 11.97
CA HIS A 40 12.89 -51.62 12.17
C HIS A 40 12.21 -51.98 10.84
N ILE A 41 11.39 -53.03 10.86
CA ILE A 41 10.51 -53.42 9.75
C ILE A 41 9.09 -53.15 10.20
N ALA A 42 8.41 -52.23 9.51
CA ALA A 42 7.09 -51.77 9.92
C ALA A 42 6.02 -52.87 9.73
N GLY A 43 5.09 -52.97 10.69
CA GLY A 43 3.96 -53.91 10.66
C GLY A 43 2.62 -53.24 10.34
N GLY A 44 1.55 -54.05 10.26
CA GLY A 44 0.17 -53.57 10.06
C GLY A 44 -0.02 -52.83 8.71
N PRO A 45 -0.68 -51.66 8.67
CA PRO A 45 -0.93 -50.91 7.44
C PRO A 45 0.35 -50.33 6.78
N TYR A 46 1.50 -50.44 7.44
CA TYR A 46 2.81 -49.98 6.95
C TYR A 46 3.72 -51.16 6.54
N LYS A 47 3.16 -52.38 6.44
CA LYS A 47 3.90 -53.60 6.11
C LYS A 47 4.70 -53.43 4.82
N GLY A 48 6.00 -53.75 4.87
CA GLY A 48 6.93 -53.63 3.73
C GLY A 48 7.78 -52.35 3.71
N ILE A 49 7.65 -51.48 4.71
CA ILE A 49 8.56 -50.33 4.89
C ILE A 49 9.73 -50.73 5.80
N LEU A 50 10.95 -50.52 5.30
CA LEU A 50 12.19 -50.75 6.03
C LEU A 50 12.72 -49.42 6.58
N VAL A 51 12.94 -49.33 7.88
CA VAL A 51 13.42 -48.10 8.54
C VAL A 51 14.89 -48.27 8.89
N ASN A 52 15.75 -47.44 8.29
CA ASN A 52 17.16 -47.38 8.60
C ASN A 52 17.40 -46.75 9.99
N LYS A 53 18.54 -47.09 10.60
CA LYS A 53 19.14 -46.30 11.67
C LYS A 53 19.35 -44.86 11.18
N GLN A 54 19.17 -43.90 12.07
CA GLN A 54 19.44 -42.50 11.77
C GLN A 54 20.90 -42.31 11.32
N THR A 55 21.12 -41.44 10.33
CA THR A 55 22.45 -41.15 9.76
C THR A 55 22.75 -39.65 9.81
N ASP A 56 24.04 -39.32 9.89
CA ASP A 56 24.54 -37.94 9.84
C ASP A 56 24.76 -37.43 8.41
N LYS A 57 24.64 -38.33 7.41
CA LYS A 57 24.77 -37.99 5.99
C LYS A 57 23.92 -38.90 5.12
N LEU A 58 23.22 -38.31 4.14
CA LEU A 58 22.53 -39.01 3.07
C LEU A 58 23.37 -38.99 1.79
N ASP A 59 23.27 -40.05 0.98
CA ASP A 59 23.95 -40.11 -0.31
C ASP A 59 23.44 -39.03 -1.27
N THR A 60 24.34 -38.49 -2.08
CA THR A 60 24.01 -37.48 -3.09
C THR A 60 23.20 -38.10 -4.22
N VAL A 61 22.14 -37.39 -4.63
CA VAL A 61 21.25 -37.79 -5.72
C VAL A 61 21.10 -36.64 -6.70
N GLY A 62 20.72 -36.94 -7.95
CA GLY A 62 20.47 -35.92 -8.98
C GLY A 62 19.36 -34.91 -8.57
N PRO A 63 19.18 -33.80 -9.32
CA PRO A 63 18.21 -32.76 -8.97
C PRO A 63 16.77 -33.31 -8.92
N PRO A 64 15.91 -32.79 -8.03
CA PRO A 64 14.51 -33.19 -7.97
C PRO A 64 13.75 -32.75 -9.23
N GLU A 65 12.80 -33.57 -9.64
CA GLU A 65 11.96 -33.34 -10.82
C GLU A 65 10.61 -32.69 -10.45
N GLY A 66 10.28 -32.64 -9.17
CA GLY A 66 9.16 -31.89 -8.61
C GLY A 66 9.49 -31.38 -7.20
N ARG A 67 8.96 -30.20 -6.84
CA ARG A 67 9.15 -29.58 -5.53
C ARG A 67 7.87 -28.89 -5.09
N VAL A 68 7.47 -29.11 -3.84
CA VAL A 68 6.33 -28.45 -3.20
C VAL A 68 6.77 -27.94 -1.83
N GLU A 69 6.34 -26.73 -1.49
CA GLU A 69 6.64 -26.10 -0.20
C GLU A 69 5.36 -25.59 0.41
N PHE A 70 5.20 -25.77 1.72
CA PHE A 70 4.06 -25.25 2.46
C PHE A 70 4.44 -24.97 3.91
N MET A 71 3.70 -24.07 4.55
CA MET A 71 3.84 -23.76 5.97
C MET A 71 2.83 -24.55 6.80
N ALA A 72 3.30 -25.09 7.92
CA ALA A 72 2.46 -25.72 8.93
C ALA A 72 2.49 -24.89 10.22
N TYR A 73 1.31 -24.61 10.77
CA TYR A 73 1.14 -23.91 12.05
C TYR A 73 0.67 -24.92 13.09
N LEU A 74 1.47 -25.13 14.13
CA LEU A 74 1.18 -26.06 15.20
C LEU A 74 0.95 -25.33 16.50
N ILE A 75 -0.28 -25.39 16.97
CA ILE A 75 -0.70 -24.79 18.24
C ILE A 75 -0.54 -25.85 19.31
N ASN A 76 0.39 -25.64 20.24
CA ASN A 76 0.58 -26.55 21.37
C ASN A 76 -0.38 -26.15 22.51
N SER A 77 -1.34 -27.02 22.83
CA SER A 77 -2.33 -26.77 23.89
C SER A 77 -1.70 -26.66 25.28
N ASP A 78 -0.52 -27.24 25.49
CA ASP A 78 0.06 -27.43 26.81
C ASP A 78 1.09 -26.33 27.17
N GLN A 79 1.46 -25.47 26.20
CA GLN A 79 2.39 -24.35 26.37
C GLN A 79 1.76 -23.02 25.97
N ASN A 80 0.75 -22.57 26.72
CA ASN A 80 0.20 -21.21 26.63
C ASN A 80 -0.30 -20.79 25.23
N ASN A 81 -0.74 -21.75 24.39
CA ASN A 81 -1.09 -21.55 22.98
C ASN A 81 0.06 -20.99 22.09
N ALA A 82 1.32 -21.25 22.44
CA ALA A 82 2.44 -20.95 21.55
C ALA A 82 2.27 -21.70 20.20
N CYS A 83 2.41 -20.94 19.10
CA CYS A 83 2.23 -21.44 17.75
C CYS A 83 3.60 -21.68 17.11
N VAL A 84 4.02 -22.94 17.01
CA VAL A 84 5.25 -23.31 16.31
C VAL A 84 4.99 -23.30 14.81
N ARG A 85 5.84 -22.61 14.04
CA ARG A 85 5.73 -22.49 12.59
C ARG A 85 6.85 -23.28 11.92
N ASP A 86 6.50 -24.15 10.98
CA ASP A 86 7.47 -24.91 10.22
C ASP A 86 7.31 -24.70 8.72
N LEU A 87 8.44 -24.60 8.02
CA LEU A 87 8.48 -24.75 6.57
C LEU A 87 8.71 -26.23 6.20
N TRP A 88 7.77 -26.79 5.46
CA TRP A 88 7.81 -28.15 4.93
C TRP A 88 8.19 -28.12 3.45
N THR A 89 9.29 -28.79 3.10
CA THR A 89 9.72 -28.93 1.70
C THR A 89 9.65 -30.39 1.27
N LEU A 90 8.85 -30.68 0.25
CA LEU A 90 8.74 -31.99 -0.39
C LEU A 90 9.44 -31.98 -1.74
N ARG A 91 10.36 -32.92 -1.96
CA ARG A 91 11.07 -33.09 -3.23
C ARG A 91 10.79 -34.46 -3.82
N PHE A 92 10.49 -34.50 -5.11
CA PHE A 92 10.04 -35.68 -5.83
C PHE A 92 11.02 -36.06 -6.94
N TRP A 93 11.31 -37.36 -7.03
CA TRP A 93 11.96 -37.98 -8.18
C TRP A 93 11.07 -39.07 -8.71
N PHE A 94 10.96 -39.17 -10.03
CA PHE A 94 10.04 -40.09 -10.68
C PHE A 94 10.76 -41.26 -11.35
N ARG A 95 9.99 -42.29 -11.66
CA ARG A 95 10.44 -43.44 -12.44
C ARG A 95 10.33 -43.15 -13.94
N GLY A 96 11.34 -43.59 -14.69
CA GLY A 96 11.33 -43.58 -16.15
C GLY A 96 11.29 -42.19 -16.78
N GLN A 97 11.01 -42.15 -18.09
CA GLN A 97 10.93 -40.91 -18.88
C GLN A 97 9.49 -40.36 -18.95
N ALA A 98 8.74 -40.39 -17.85
CA ALA A 98 7.41 -39.79 -17.83
C ALA A 98 7.48 -38.31 -18.24
N GLY A 99 6.54 -37.85 -19.06
CA GLY A 99 6.48 -36.45 -19.51
C GLY A 99 6.26 -35.47 -18.35
N GLY A 100 6.66 -34.21 -18.54
CA GLY A 100 6.56 -33.18 -17.50
C GLY A 100 5.14 -32.95 -16.97
N ILE A 101 4.12 -33.11 -17.83
CA ILE A 101 2.70 -32.98 -17.47
C ILE A 101 2.29 -34.07 -16.46
N THR A 102 2.60 -35.34 -16.75
CA THR A 102 2.28 -36.47 -15.89
C THR A 102 3.00 -36.36 -14.54
N LYS A 103 4.28 -35.97 -14.56
CA LYS A 103 5.05 -35.72 -13.32
C LYS A 103 4.41 -34.62 -12.48
N LYS A 104 4.01 -33.51 -13.11
CA LYS A 104 3.34 -32.37 -12.44
C LYS A 104 2.01 -32.77 -11.82
N GLN A 105 1.17 -33.46 -12.58
CA GLN A 105 -0.11 -33.96 -12.10
C GLN A 105 0.09 -34.91 -10.91
N THR A 106 1.03 -35.84 -11.01
CA THR A 106 1.30 -36.84 -9.97
C THR A 106 1.73 -36.22 -8.63
N PHE A 107 2.70 -35.28 -8.61
CA PHE A 107 3.09 -34.67 -7.31
C PHE A 107 2.02 -33.72 -6.77
N THR A 108 1.22 -33.10 -7.64
CA THR A 108 0.14 -32.19 -7.23
C THR A 108 -0.99 -32.98 -6.57
N GLU A 109 -1.44 -34.07 -7.18
CA GLU A 109 -2.44 -34.98 -6.61
C GLU A 109 -1.94 -35.62 -5.31
N TYR A 110 -0.69 -36.11 -5.30
CA TYR A 110 -0.05 -36.64 -4.10
C TYR A 110 -0.08 -35.62 -2.94
N PHE A 111 0.31 -34.37 -3.22
CA PHE A 111 0.33 -33.31 -2.22
C PHE A 111 -1.09 -32.98 -1.73
N SER A 112 -2.04 -32.75 -2.64
CA SER A 112 -3.44 -32.46 -2.29
C SER A 112 -4.05 -33.58 -1.42
N GLU A 113 -3.72 -34.84 -1.70
CA GLU A 113 -4.16 -35.95 -0.86
C GLU A 113 -3.47 -35.92 0.51
N LEU A 114 -2.17 -35.68 0.58
CA LEU A 114 -1.40 -35.61 1.83
C LEU A 114 -1.94 -34.56 2.80
N ILE A 115 -2.28 -33.37 2.30
CA ILE A 115 -2.76 -32.24 3.11
C ILE A 115 -4.29 -32.10 3.15
N SER A 116 -5.04 -33.10 2.66
CA SER A 116 -6.51 -33.04 2.63
C SER A 116 -7.09 -32.84 4.04
N PRO A 117 -7.94 -31.80 4.27
CA PRO A 117 -8.46 -31.44 5.59
C PRO A 117 -9.24 -32.55 6.29
N LYS A 118 -9.96 -33.38 5.52
CA LYS A 118 -10.79 -34.46 6.06
C LYS A 118 -9.99 -35.50 6.86
N ASN A 119 -8.70 -35.66 6.55
CA ASN A 119 -7.85 -36.71 7.10
C ASN A 119 -6.48 -36.18 7.58
N LEU A 120 -6.35 -34.86 7.82
CA LEU A 120 -5.08 -34.25 8.18
C LEU A 120 -4.65 -34.68 9.59
N PRO A 121 -3.49 -35.33 9.77
CA PRO A 121 -3.05 -35.80 11.08
C PRO A 121 -2.67 -34.64 12.01
N ARG A 122 -3.07 -34.73 13.29
CA ARG A 122 -2.83 -33.68 14.31
C ARG A 122 -1.37 -33.60 14.82
N LYS A 123 -0.49 -34.50 14.41
CA LYS A 123 0.91 -34.59 14.86
C LYS A 123 1.84 -34.80 13.67
N TYR A 124 3.06 -34.26 13.70
CA TYR A 124 4.08 -34.42 12.65
C TYR A 124 4.30 -35.87 12.21
N VAL A 125 4.43 -36.77 13.18
CA VAL A 125 4.60 -38.20 12.93
C VAL A 125 3.43 -38.77 12.12
N GLY A 126 2.22 -38.23 12.29
CA GLY A 126 1.06 -38.62 11.50
C GLY A 126 1.18 -38.21 10.03
N ILE A 127 1.69 -37.01 9.74
CA ILE A 127 1.92 -36.53 8.37
C ILE A 127 2.94 -37.42 7.66
N ILE A 128 4.04 -37.74 8.34
CA ILE A 128 5.08 -38.64 7.82
C ILE A 128 4.53 -40.05 7.56
N LYS A 129 3.76 -40.61 8.50
CA LYS A 129 3.08 -41.91 8.32
C LYS A 129 2.15 -41.90 7.11
N ARG A 130 1.41 -40.81 6.91
CA ARG A 130 0.52 -40.64 5.76
C ARG A 130 1.30 -40.54 4.45
N ALA A 131 2.39 -39.78 4.42
CA ALA A 131 3.27 -39.69 3.26
C ALA A 131 3.81 -41.08 2.86
N LEU A 132 4.25 -41.89 3.83
CA LEU A 132 4.71 -43.25 3.57
C LEU A 132 3.62 -44.14 2.93
N VAL A 133 2.39 -44.08 3.43
CA VAL A 133 1.27 -44.85 2.87
C VAL A 133 0.90 -44.36 1.47
N LEU A 134 0.85 -43.04 1.27
CA LEU A 134 0.60 -42.48 -0.06
C LEU A 134 1.69 -42.89 -1.04
N LEU A 135 2.95 -42.95 -0.61
CA LEU A 135 4.02 -43.39 -1.49
C LEU A 135 3.72 -44.77 -2.09
N GLN A 136 3.09 -45.68 -1.34
CA GLN A 136 2.64 -46.98 -1.85
C GLN A 136 1.58 -46.86 -2.97
N LYS A 137 0.65 -45.91 -2.85
CA LYS A 137 -0.42 -45.61 -3.83
C LYS A 137 0.11 -44.95 -5.12
N TYR A 138 1.22 -44.22 -5.03
CA TYR A 138 1.81 -43.49 -6.15
C TYR A 138 3.13 -44.14 -6.61
N PRO A 139 3.09 -45.24 -7.39
CA PRO A 139 4.27 -46.01 -7.78
C PRO A 139 5.23 -45.25 -8.71
N LEU A 140 4.75 -44.20 -9.40
CA LEU A 140 5.58 -43.37 -10.27
C LEU A 140 6.63 -42.57 -9.48
N ILE A 141 6.38 -42.29 -8.19
CA ILE A 141 7.33 -41.61 -7.32
C ILE A 141 8.39 -42.62 -6.89
N ARG A 142 9.63 -42.40 -7.36
CA ARG A 142 10.80 -43.21 -6.99
C ARG A 142 11.33 -42.82 -5.62
N ARG A 143 11.38 -41.52 -5.34
CA ARG A 143 11.93 -40.95 -4.09
C ARG A 143 11.14 -39.72 -3.69
N LEU A 144 10.91 -39.61 -2.40
CA LEU A 144 10.36 -38.45 -1.72
C LEU A 144 11.33 -38.03 -0.62
N GLU A 145 11.77 -36.78 -0.64
CA GLU A 145 12.42 -36.18 0.52
C GLU A 145 11.47 -35.19 1.18
N VAL A 146 11.38 -35.28 2.50
CA VAL A 146 10.63 -34.36 3.36
C VAL A 146 11.64 -33.66 4.26
N GLU A 147 11.79 -32.36 4.11
CA GLU A 147 12.61 -31.52 4.97
C GLU A 147 11.70 -30.61 5.79
N VAL A 148 11.91 -30.63 7.11
CA VAL A 148 11.21 -29.78 8.08
C VAL A 148 12.24 -28.85 8.70
N THR A 149 11.98 -27.56 8.60
CA THR A 149 12.79 -26.51 9.24
C THR A 149 11.87 -25.78 10.23
N GLU A 150 12.20 -25.88 11.51
CA GLU A 150 11.57 -25.08 12.57
C GLU A 150 11.91 -23.62 12.32
N LEU A 151 10.89 -22.76 12.31
CA LEU A 151 11.05 -21.31 12.25
C LEU A 151 10.89 -20.80 13.68
N ASP A 152 11.98 -20.31 14.27
CA ASP A 152 11.88 -19.57 15.53
C ASP A 152 10.99 -18.34 15.33
N ASP A 153 10.20 -17.98 16.35
CA ASP A 153 9.43 -16.73 16.43
C ASP A 153 10.35 -15.51 16.58
N GLU A 154 11.44 -15.46 15.83
CA GLU A 154 11.80 -14.19 15.25
C GLU A 154 10.73 -13.95 14.18
N GLU A 155 10.01 -12.84 14.29
CA GLU A 155 9.54 -12.17 13.08
C GLU A 155 10.65 -12.35 12.04
N GLU A 156 10.36 -12.69 10.77
CA GLU A 156 11.27 -12.23 9.74
C GLU A 156 11.20 -10.69 9.83
N ASP A 157 11.92 -10.12 10.80
CA ASP A 157 12.63 -8.88 10.69
C ASP A 157 13.43 -9.09 9.41
N LEU A 158 12.80 -8.77 8.28
CA LEU A 158 13.53 -8.27 7.13
C LEU A 158 14.54 -7.31 7.74
N PRO A 159 15.85 -7.62 7.68
CA PRO A 159 16.84 -6.75 8.29
C PRO A 159 16.57 -5.35 7.75
N PRO A 160 16.51 -4.32 8.60
CA PRO A 160 15.82 -3.08 8.28
C PRO A 160 16.20 -2.61 6.89
N ILE A 161 15.19 -2.42 6.04
CA ILE A 161 15.42 -2.05 4.64
C ILE A 161 16.13 -0.70 4.64
N LYS A 162 17.43 -0.70 4.33
CA LYS A 162 18.30 0.47 4.29
C LYS A 162 17.85 1.44 3.19
N SER A 163 17.39 0.90 2.07
CA SER A 163 16.84 1.65 0.95
C SER A 163 15.85 0.76 0.18
N PHE A 164 14.77 1.37 -0.32
CA PHE A 164 13.77 0.72 -1.15
C PHE A 164 13.56 1.56 -2.39
N VAL A 165 13.75 0.96 -3.55
CA VAL A 165 13.61 1.62 -4.85
C VAL A 165 12.68 0.79 -5.73
N SER A 166 11.61 1.42 -6.22
CA SER A 166 10.69 0.81 -7.17
C SER A 166 10.89 1.43 -8.55
N VAL A 167 11.02 0.58 -9.58
CA VAL A 167 11.26 1.02 -10.96
C VAL A 167 10.26 0.34 -11.87
N PHE A 168 9.65 1.11 -12.78
CA PHE A 168 8.78 0.58 -13.82
C PHE A 168 9.50 0.63 -15.16
N THR A 169 9.47 -0.47 -15.91
CA THR A 169 9.99 -0.53 -17.28
C THR A 169 8.85 -0.73 -18.27
N PRO A 170 8.83 0.03 -19.38
CA PRO A 170 7.85 -0.15 -20.44
C PRO A 170 8.09 -1.47 -21.19
N ASP A 171 7.14 -1.86 -22.03
CA ASP A 171 7.23 -2.98 -22.98
C ASP A 171 8.09 -2.63 -24.21
N THR A 172 9.19 -1.93 -23.98
CA THR A 172 10.18 -1.59 -25.01
C THR A 172 11.56 -1.87 -24.46
N TYR A 173 12.44 -2.39 -25.33
CA TYR A 173 13.84 -2.69 -24.99
C TYR A 173 14.64 -1.38 -24.88
N SER A 174 14.34 -0.62 -23.82
CA SER A 174 14.95 0.65 -23.48
C SER A 174 15.37 0.60 -22.02
N TYR A 175 16.68 0.75 -21.80
CA TYR A 175 17.23 0.76 -20.46
C TYR A 175 16.83 2.02 -19.69
N ARG A 176 16.40 1.82 -18.45
CA ARG A 176 16.26 2.86 -17.44
C ARG A 176 17.36 2.70 -16.42
N PHE A 177 18.22 3.71 -16.31
CA PHE A 177 19.23 3.75 -15.26
C PHE A 177 18.57 3.95 -13.91
N VAL A 178 19.12 3.29 -12.89
CA VAL A 178 18.59 3.30 -11.52
C VAL A 178 19.68 3.78 -10.56
N PRO A 179 20.07 5.07 -10.62
CA PRO A 179 21.13 5.62 -9.76
C PRO A 179 20.81 5.55 -8.27
N GLU A 180 19.52 5.38 -7.91
CA GLU A 180 19.05 5.25 -6.54
C GLU A 180 19.44 3.90 -5.91
N VAL A 181 19.73 2.88 -6.73
CA VAL A 181 20.24 1.59 -6.25
C VAL A 181 21.75 1.63 -6.24
N ALA A 182 22.32 1.86 -5.05
CA ALA A 182 23.77 1.82 -4.87
C ALA A 182 24.30 0.42 -5.22
N VAL A 183 25.10 0.32 -6.27
CA VAL A 183 25.85 -0.88 -6.67
C VAL A 183 27.37 -0.66 -6.57
N ASP A 184 27.78 0.57 -6.29
CA ASP A 184 29.17 0.94 -6.04
C ASP A 184 29.66 0.30 -4.74
N ASN A 185 30.86 -0.29 -4.78
CA ASN A 185 31.46 -1.01 -3.65
C ASN A 185 30.61 -2.18 -3.11
N LYS A 186 29.62 -2.65 -3.88
CA LYS A 186 28.88 -3.89 -3.61
C LYS A 186 29.30 -4.99 -4.59
N ASN A 187 29.05 -6.22 -4.17
CA ASN A 187 29.25 -7.45 -4.94
C ASN A 187 27.99 -8.31 -4.96
N PHE A 188 26.87 -7.77 -4.46
CA PHE A 188 25.62 -8.48 -4.24
C PHE A 188 24.43 -7.53 -4.32
N LEU A 189 23.32 -8.03 -4.89
CA LEU A 189 22.03 -7.35 -4.94
C LEU A 189 20.91 -8.39 -4.88
N ALA A 190 19.93 -8.16 -4.01
CA ALA A 190 18.65 -8.86 -4.04
C ALA A 190 17.56 -7.91 -4.53
N PHE A 191 16.62 -8.43 -5.31
CA PHE A 191 15.51 -7.66 -5.86
C PHE A 191 14.31 -8.57 -6.11
N LYS A 192 13.14 -7.97 -6.31
CA LYS A 192 11.98 -8.68 -6.82
C LYS A 192 11.46 -8.03 -8.09
N ILE A 193 10.89 -8.85 -8.94
CA ILE A 193 10.30 -8.39 -10.19
C ILE A 193 8.97 -9.09 -10.43
N LYS A 194 8.04 -8.33 -11.02
CA LYS A 194 6.79 -8.77 -11.61
C LYS A 194 6.83 -8.43 -13.10
N ALA A 195 6.86 -9.45 -13.96
CA ALA A 195 6.94 -9.35 -15.41
C ALA A 195 6.59 -10.70 -16.04
N LYS A 196 6.08 -10.72 -17.28
CA LYS A 196 5.73 -11.97 -17.97
C LYS A 196 6.98 -12.74 -18.47
N CYS A 197 7.98 -12.04 -18.98
CA CYS A 197 9.23 -12.60 -19.54
C CYS A 197 10.33 -11.52 -19.69
N ASP A 198 11.50 -11.87 -20.20
CA ASP A 198 12.56 -10.96 -20.69
C ASP A 198 12.94 -9.78 -19.78
N ALA A 199 13.14 -10.05 -18.49
CA ALA A 199 13.60 -9.05 -17.55
C ALA A 199 15.12 -8.88 -17.63
N GLN A 200 15.59 -7.67 -17.90
CA GLN A 200 17.00 -7.40 -18.19
C GLN A 200 17.62 -6.44 -17.20
N ILE A 201 18.85 -6.76 -16.82
CA ILE A 201 19.65 -5.99 -15.86
C ILE A 201 21.02 -5.79 -16.47
N ALA A 202 21.43 -4.52 -16.60
CA ALA A 202 22.76 -4.13 -17.05
C ALA A 202 23.56 -3.63 -15.85
N LEU A 203 24.65 -4.32 -15.51
CA LEU A 203 25.64 -3.89 -14.52
C LEU A 203 26.80 -3.20 -15.25
N CYS A 204 26.89 -1.88 -15.13
CA CYS A 204 27.76 -1.03 -15.95
C CYS A 204 28.93 -0.47 -15.15
N ALA A 205 30.11 -0.38 -15.77
CA ALA A 205 31.22 0.40 -15.21
C ALA A 205 31.03 1.91 -15.37
N ILE A 206 30.33 2.32 -16.43
CA ILE A 206 30.15 3.71 -16.85
C ILE A 206 28.65 4.03 -16.85
N TYR A 207 28.24 5.08 -16.13
CA TYR A 207 26.85 5.55 -16.16
C TYR A 207 26.47 6.00 -17.57
N GLY A 208 25.30 5.58 -18.07
CA GLY A 208 24.83 5.93 -19.41
C GLY A 208 25.27 4.98 -20.52
N ASP A 209 26.17 4.02 -20.26
CA ASP A 209 26.67 3.06 -21.25
C ASP A 209 26.29 1.62 -20.86
N VAL A 210 25.39 1.01 -21.64
CA VAL A 210 24.95 -0.39 -21.45
C VAL A 210 25.64 -1.37 -22.40
N GLU A 211 26.45 -0.87 -23.34
CA GLU A 211 27.11 -1.68 -24.36
C GLU A 211 28.54 -2.02 -23.94
N ARG A 212 29.31 -1.02 -23.50
CA ARG A 212 30.73 -1.17 -23.18
C ARG A 212 30.93 -1.35 -21.69
N LYS A 213 31.82 -2.29 -21.32
CA LYS A 213 32.13 -2.60 -19.92
C LYS A 213 30.84 -2.78 -19.10
N THR A 214 29.97 -3.65 -19.61
CA THR A 214 28.67 -3.95 -19.04
C THR A 214 28.44 -5.45 -19.02
N PHE A 215 27.85 -5.95 -17.94
CA PHE A 215 27.34 -7.30 -17.85
C PHE A 215 25.82 -7.26 -17.95
N GLU A 216 25.26 -7.88 -19.00
CA GLU A 216 23.80 -7.94 -19.20
C GLU A 216 23.29 -9.30 -18.73
N ILE A 217 22.30 -9.29 -17.83
CA ILE A 217 21.63 -10.48 -17.32
C ILE A 217 20.18 -10.44 -17.79
N CYS A 218 19.74 -11.48 -18.49
CA CYS A 218 18.36 -11.64 -18.90
C CYS A 218 17.71 -12.81 -18.16
N LEU A 219 16.58 -12.54 -17.51
CA LEU A 219 15.76 -13.52 -16.81
C LEU A 219 14.49 -13.79 -17.63
N GLY A 220 14.18 -15.07 -17.84
CA GLY A 220 12.94 -15.46 -18.51
C GLY A 220 12.89 -15.10 -20.00
N ALA A 221 14.01 -15.24 -20.69
CA ALA A 221 14.12 -15.24 -22.14
C ALA A 221 13.35 -16.41 -22.79
N GLU A 222 13.14 -16.31 -24.12
CA GLU A 222 12.49 -17.34 -24.95
C GLU A 222 11.12 -17.76 -24.38
N GLY A 223 10.30 -16.76 -24.05
CA GLY A 223 8.98 -16.98 -23.47
C GLY A 223 9.02 -17.53 -22.05
N ASN A 224 9.96 -17.03 -21.24
CA ASN A 224 10.13 -17.42 -19.84
C ASN A 224 10.60 -18.87 -19.63
N ASN A 225 11.47 -19.36 -20.51
CA ASN A 225 12.04 -20.72 -20.45
C ASN A 225 13.55 -20.76 -20.32
N LYS A 226 14.23 -19.62 -20.50
CA LYS A 226 15.69 -19.54 -20.49
C LYS A 226 16.15 -18.27 -19.78
N SER A 227 17.35 -18.30 -19.21
CA SER A 227 18.01 -17.10 -18.70
C SER A 227 19.47 -17.12 -19.16
N PHE A 228 20.09 -15.95 -19.34
CA PHE A 228 21.47 -15.86 -19.81
C PHE A 228 22.22 -14.64 -19.27
N ILE A 229 23.55 -14.69 -19.37
CA ILE A 229 24.47 -13.58 -19.14
C ILE A 229 25.21 -13.27 -20.46
N ARG A 230 25.31 -11.98 -20.81
CA ARG A 230 26.00 -11.45 -22.00
C ARG A 230 27.03 -10.41 -21.61
N ASP A 231 28.00 -10.25 -22.51
CA ASP A 231 29.05 -9.24 -22.40
C ASP A 231 28.66 -7.97 -23.19
N GLY A 232 28.02 -7.02 -22.51
CA GLY A 232 27.39 -5.84 -23.11
C GLY A 232 25.97 -6.09 -23.63
N SER A 233 25.14 -5.06 -23.69
CA SER A 233 23.84 -5.15 -24.34
C SER A 233 24.01 -5.51 -25.81
N LEU A 234 23.25 -6.51 -26.28
CA LEU A 234 23.38 -7.09 -27.63
C LEU A 234 24.71 -7.81 -27.91
N GLY A 235 25.54 -8.03 -26.89
CA GLY A 235 26.78 -8.78 -26.99
C GLY A 235 26.59 -10.31 -27.01
N PRO A 236 27.68 -11.08 -27.16
CA PRO A 236 27.63 -12.54 -27.17
C PRO A 236 27.22 -13.12 -25.81
N VAL A 237 26.38 -14.17 -25.82
CA VAL A 237 26.02 -14.96 -24.63
C VAL A 237 27.25 -15.68 -24.10
N LYS A 238 27.49 -15.55 -22.80
CA LYS A 238 28.64 -16.14 -22.10
C LYS A 238 28.23 -17.26 -21.14
N ALA A 239 27.01 -17.21 -20.62
CA ALA A 239 26.42 -18.27 -19.82
C ALA A 239 24.91 -18.34 -20.05
N GLU A 240 24.34 -19.53 -20.00
CA GLU A 240 22.91 -19.75 -20.17
C GLU A 240 22.40 -20.89 -19.29
N ALA A 241 21.11 -20.86 -18.96
CA ALA A 241 20.44 -21.89 -18.18
C ALA A 241 18.95 -21.99 -18.55
N ASN A 242 18.40 -23.19 -18.47
CA ASN A 242 16.96 -23.43 -18.65
C ASN A 242 16.20 -23.06 -17.37
N THR A 243 15.23 -22.15 -17.48
CA THR A 243 14.50 -21.53 -16.38
C THR A 243 13.01 -21.39 -16.71
N VAL A 244 12.28 -22.52 -16.62
CA VAL A 244 10.86 -22.60 -16.99
C VAL A 244 9.97 -21.88 -15.98
N ASN A 245 9.13 -20.95 -16.48
CA ASN A 245 8.21 -20.13 -15.70
C ASN A 245 8.89 -19.37 -14.54
N LEU A 246 10.06 -18.79 -14.83
CA LEU A 246 10.86 -18.09 -13.83
C LEU A 246 10.17 -16.82 -13.33
N LEU A 247 9.56 -16.06 -14.25
CA LEU A 247 8.85 -14.80 -14.00
C LEU A 247 7.32 -14.97 -14.00
N ASN A 248 6.59 -14.01 -13.42
CA ASN A 248 5.14 -14.01 -13.35
C ASN A 248 4.59 -12.57 -13.54
N GLU A 249 3.54 -12.41 -14.34
CA GLU A 249 2.93 -11.11 -14.65
C GLU A 249 2.05 -10.55 -13.53
N ASN A 250 1.62 -11.39 -12.58
CA ASN A 250 0.71 -11.06 -11.49
C ASN A 250 1.41 -10.96 -10.13
N ASP A 251 2.47 -11.74 -9.93
CA ASP A 251 3.15 -11.87 -8.64
C ASP A 251 4.62 -11.46 -8.70
N PHE A 252 5.12 -10.91 -7.59
CA PHE A 252 6.53 -10.65 -7.42
C PHE A 252 7.30 -11.92 -7.09
N HIS A 253 8.46 -12.08 -7.72
CA HIS A 253 9.42 -13.13 -7.37
C HIS A 253 10.78 -12.54 -7.03
N TYR A 254 11.39 -13.07 -5.96
CA TYR A 254 12.72 -12.69 -5.51
C TYR A 254 13.82 -13.34 -6.33
N PHE A 255 14.83 -12.55 -6.64
CA PHE A 255 16.07 -12.93 -7.29
C PHE A 255 17.24 -12.25 -6.61
N TRP A 256 18.41 -12.85 -6.82
CA TRP A 256 19.65 -12.23 -6.40
C TRP A 256 20.71 -12.33 -7.50
N LEU A 257 21.58 -11.33 -7.50
CA LEU A 257 22.77 -11.21 -8.33
C LEU A 257 23.97 -11.07 -7.41
N ALA A 258 25.03 -11.80 -7.73
CA ALA A 258 26.33 -11.60 -7.12
C ALA A 258 27.37 -11.41 -8.22
N TRP A 259 28.27 -10.46 -8.03
CA TRP A 259 29.35 -10.19 -8.97
C TRP A 259 30.64 -9.93 -8.20
N SER A 260 31.72 -10.51 -8.66
CA SER A 260 33.08 -10.20 -8.22
C SER A 260 33.92 -9.87 -9.45
N GLU A 261 35.19 -9.52 -9.24
CA GLU A 261 36.11 -9.32 -10.35
C GLU A 261 36.26 -10.57 -11.23
N SER A 262 36.06 -11.78 -10.68
CA SER A 262 36.32 -13.04 -11.39
C SER A 262 35.08 -13.80 -11.84
N HIS A 263 33.88 -13.50 -11.35
CA HIS A 263 32.66 -14.23 -11.72
C HIS A 263 31.38 -13.46 -11.42
N ILE A 264 30.31 -13.80 -12.15
CA ILE A 264 28.94 -13.32 -11.96
C ILE A 264 28.02 -14.52 -11.74
N GLU A 265 27.14 -14.43 -10.76
CA GLU A 265 26.19 -15.49 -10.40
C GLU A 265 24.77 -14.93 -10.21
N VAL A 266 23.79 -15.78 -10.52
CA VAL A 266 22.36 -15.44 -10.43
C VAL A 266 21.58 -16.60 -9.84
N GLY A 267 20.65 -16.31 -8.95
CA GLY A 267 19.75 -17.29 -8.37
C GLY A 267 18.39 -16.73 -7.96
N ARG A 268 17.51 -17.62 -7.50
CA ARG A 268 16.16 -17.29 -7.04
C ARG A 268 16.11 -17.27 -5.50
N GLY A 269 15.43 -16.28 -4.93
CA GLY A 269 15.32 -16.08 -3.48
C GLY A 269 15.93 -14.76 -3.01
N ALA A 270 15.82 -14.48 -1.71
CA ALA A 270 16.23 -13.21 -1.12
C ALA A 270 17.68 -13.22 -0.59
N LYS A 271 18.32 -14.39 -0.47
CA LYS A 271 19.69 -14.54 0.05
C LYS A 271 20.64 -15.12 -1.01
N GLN A 272 21.88 -14.63 -1.03
CA GLN A 272 22.93 -15.13 -1.93
C GLN A 272 23.09 -16.66 -1.82
N GLY A 273 23.27 -17.33 -2.95
CA GLY A 273 23.47 -18.78 -3.02
C GLY A 273 22.17 -19.61 -3.04
N GLN A 274 21.01 -19.02 -2.73
CA GLN A 274 19.73 -19.72 -2.83
C GLN A 274 19.38 -20.02 -4.29
N ALA A 275 19.05 -21.28 -4.60
CA ALA A 275 18.59 -21.72 -5.92
C ALA A 275 19.34 -21.07 -7.11
N LYS A 276 20.68 -21.11 -7.06
CA LYS A 276 21.55 -20.61 -8.12
C LYS A 276 21.28 -21.34 -9.43
N PHE A 277 21.18 -20.60 -10.53
CA PHE A 277 20.94 -21.17 -11.86
C PHE A 277 21.83 -20.59 -12.97
N LEU A 278 22.50 -19.45 -12.78
CA LEU A 278 23.50 -18.94 -13.73
C LEU A 278 24.84 -18.65 -13.06
N ARG A 279 25.92 -18.86 -13.80
CA ARG A 279 27.27 -18.45 -13.46
C ARG A 279 28.07 -18.16 -14.72
N TRP A 280 28.85 -17.07 -14.73
CA TRP A 280 29.87 -16.80 -15.74
C TRP A 280 31.19 -16.44 -15.06
N ASP A 281 32.27 -17.15 -15.38
CA ASP A 281 33.63 -16.81 -14.95
C ASP A 281 34.24 -15.77 -15.90
N VAL A 282 34.52 -14.56 -15.39
CA VAL A 282 34.89 -13.38 -16.17
C VAL A 282 36.41 -13.36 -16.41
N PRO A 283 36.87 -13.37 -17.68
CA PRO A 283 38.30 -13.39 -17.98
C PRO A 283 38.99 -12.06 -17.61
N PRO A 284 40.29 -12.08 -17.23
CA PRO A 284 41.02 -10.90 -16.70
C PRO A 284 40.91 -9.64 -17.56
N ASN A 285 40.91 -9.77 -18.88
CA ASN A 285 40.82 -8.66 -19.83
C ASN A 285 39.42 -8.02 -19.92
N ARG A 286 38.40 -8.61 -19.29
CA ARG A 286 37.01 -8.10 -19.25
C ARG A 286 36.54 -7.76 -17.84
N GLN A 287 37.42 -7.79 -16.86
CA GLN A 287 37.09 -7.42 -15.48
C GLN A 287 37.00 -5.89 -15.35
N PHE A 288 35.96 -5.41 -14.67
CA PHE A 288 35.79 -4.00 -14.35
C PHE A 288 34.94 -3.86 -13.08
N LYS A 289 35.10 -2.73 -12.40
CA LYS A 289 34.27 -2.36 -11.26
C LYS A 289 32.90 -1.90 -11.75
N VAL A 290 31.84 -2.51 -11.22
CA VAL A 290 30.46 -2.06 -11.44
C VAL A 290 30.22 -0.79 -10.63
N ASN A 291 29.78 0.28 -11.29
CA ASN A 291 29.50 1.57 -10.66
C ASN A 291 28.06 2.04 -10.91
N SER A 292 27.34 1.44 -11.86
CA SER A 292 25.98 1.82 -12.21
C SER A 292 25.16 0.61 -12.63
N MET A 293 23.84 0.74 -12.57
CA MET A 293 22.90 -0.28 -12.99
C MET A 293 21.77 0.33 -13.81
N ALA A 294 21.30 -0.41 -14.80
CA ALA A 294 20.08 -0.12 -15.53
C ALA A 294 19.21 -1.37 -15.67
N VAL A 295 17.90 -1.18 -15.83
CA VAL A 295 16.95 -2.26 -16.07
C VAL A 295 16.07 -2.00 -17.28
N ALA A 296 15.65 -3.09 -17.94
CA ALA A 296 14.76 -3.05 -19.09
C ALA A 296 13.85 -4.29 -19.14
N THR A 297 12.80 -4.19 -19.94
CA THR A 297 11.96 -5.32 -20.35
C THR A 297 11.81 -5.32 -21.86
N SER A 298 11.53 -6.47 -22.48
CA SER A 298 11.41 -6.56 -23.95
C SER A 298 9.99 -6.22 -24.46
N ARG A 299 9.81 -6.28 -25.79
CA ARG A 299 8.58 -5.95 -26.55
C ARG A 299 7.33 -6.76 -26.19
N ALA A 300 7.43 -7.71 -25.26
CA ALA A 300 6.34 -8.60 -24.89
C ALA A 300 5.84 -8.44 -23.45
N THR A 301 6.43 -7.54 -22.64
CA THR A 301 5.98 -7.30 -21.26
C THR A 301 6.42 -5.97 -20.68
N LYS A 302 5.59 -5.41 -19.81
CA LYS A 302 6.00 -4.37 -18.85
C LYS A 302 6.65 -5.03 -17.64
N GLY A 303 7.51 -4.30 -16.94
CA GLY A 303 8.16 -4.78 -15.72
C GLY A 303 7.93 -3.82 -14.55
N GLN A 304 7.67 -4.39 -13.38
CA GLN A 304 7.74 -3.68 -12.11
C GLN A 304 8.84 -4.32 -11.26
N TRP A 305 9.81 -3.52 -10.88
CA TRP A 305 11.02 -3.92 -10.17
C TRP A 305 11.01 -3.29 -8.79
N GLU A 306 11.42 -4.04 -7.77
CA GLU A 306 11.62 -3.50 -6.43
C GLU A 306 12.95 -3.99 -5.88
N PHE A 307 13.83 -3.03 -5.58
CA PHE A 307 15.14 -3.23 -5.00
C PHE A 307 15.06 -2.85 -3.53
N ALA A 308 15.37 -3.80 -2.65
CA ALA A 308 15.42 -3.57 -1.21
C ALA A 308 16.83 -3.90 -0.74
N GLU A 309 17.53 -2.91 -0.20
CA GLU A 309 18.83 -3.15 0.43
C GLU A 309 18.61 -3.62 1.86
N ILE A 310 18.99 -4.87 2.11
CA ILE A 310 18.86 -5.52 3.40
C ILE A 310 20.18 -5.32 4.17
N LEU A 311 20.11 -4.87 5.43
CA LEU A 311 21.30 -4.66 6.28
C LEU A 311 22.02 -5.98 6.62
N ASP A 312 23.33 -6.05 6.43
CA ASP A 312 24.14 -7.24 6.76
C ASP A 312 24.39 -7.38 8.28
N GLU A 313 24.51 -8.63 8.73
CA GLU A 313 24.71 -9.06 10.13
C GLU A 313 26.11 -8.74 10.66
N LYS A 314 27.07 -8.46 9.78
CA LYS A 314 28.46 -8.14 10.18
C LYS A 314 28.67 -6.68 10.63
N ASP A 315 27.70 -5.79 10.37
CA ASP A 315 27.79 -4.36 10.70
C ASP A 315 27.30 -4.03 12.13
N PHE A 316 27.05 -5.03 12.98
CA PHE A 316 26.48 -4.84 14.32
C PHE A 316 27.51 -4.34 15.35
N LYS A 317 27.80 -3.04 15.34
CA LYS A 317 28.12 -2.30 16.59
C LYS A 317 26.84 -1.61 17.07
N ARG A 318 26.17 -2.25 18.03
CA ARG A 318 24.77 -2.04 18.48
C ARG A 318 24.35 -0.58 18.78
N GLU A 319 25.26 0.31 19.12
CA GLU A 319 24.91 1.67 19.56
C GLU A 319 24.96 2.72 18.42
N SER A 320 26.01 2.69 17.59
CA SER A 320 26.13 3.56 16.42
C SER A 320 25.11 3.22 15.31
N LYS A 321 24.74 1.93 15.16
CA LYS A 321 23.76 1.43 14.17
C LYS A 321 22.31 1.84 14.50
N ARG A 322 21.91 1.76 15.79
CA ARG A 322 20.62 2.27 16.27
C ARG A 322 20.53 3.78 16.06
N ASN A 323 21.63 4.50 16.30
CA ASN A 323 21.68 5.94 16.08
C ASN A 323 21.59 6.29 14.59
N ASN A 324 22.30 5.59 13.69
CA ASN A 324 22.27 5.89 12.25
C ASN A 324 20.91 5.56 11.60
N ILE A 325 20.25 4.47 11.97
CA ILE A 325 18.90 4.14 11.46
C ILE A 325 17.86 5.11 12.05
N LYS A 326 17.93 5.40 13.35
CA LYS A 326 17.11 6.46 13.95
C LYS A 326 17.32 7.78 13.24
N LEU A 327 18.56 8.14 12.90
CA LEU A 327 18.89 9.36 12.17
C LEU A 327 18.25 9.33 10.77
N SER A 328 18.43 8.28 9.97
CA SER A 328 17.85 8.21 8.62
C SER A 328 16.31 8.22 8.61
N LEU A 329 15.66 7.48 9.50
CA LEU A 329 14.19 7.51 9.63
C LEU A 329 13.70 8.86 10.16
N LEU A 330 14.43 9.46 11.11
CA LEU A 330 14.16 10.81 11.60
C LEU A 330 14.28 11.82 10.46
N TRP A 331 15.25 11.68 9.57
CA TRP A 331 15.44 12.56 8.43
C TRP A 331 14.35 12.39 7.37
N LEU A 332 13.92 11.17 7.07
CA LEU A 332 12.77 10.91 6.19
C LEU A 332 11.47 11.48 6.76
N ALA A 333 11.25 11.29 8.06
CA ALA A 333 10.09 11.83 8.78
C ALA A 333 10.13 13.37 8.82
N LYS A 334 11.30 13.98 9.07
CA LYS A 334 11.51 15.43 9.02
C LYS A 334 11.23 15.99 7.62
N LYS A 335 11.74 15.34 6.56
CA LYS A 335 11.48 15.76 5.17
C LYS A 335 9.98 15.69 4.84
N HIS A 336 9.30 14.60 5.19
CA HIS A 336 7.85 14.50 5.02
C HIS A 336 7.11 15.56 5.83
N ARG A 337 7.56 15.83 7.06
CA ARG A 337 6.98 16.89 7.89
C ARG A 337 7.16 18.27 7.27
N MET A 338 8.32 18.55 6.66
CA MET A 338 8.57 19.82 5.96
C MET A 338 7.64 19.97 4.76
N LEU A 339 7.47 18.92 3.96
CA LEU A 339 6.51 18.93 2.85
C LEU A 339 5.08 19.14 3.36
N GLN A 340 4.67 18.41 4.42
CA GLN A 340 3.35 18.56 5.01
C GLN A 340 3.10 19.99 5.52
N VAL A 341 4.09 20.61 6.18
CA VAL A 341 3.95 21.98 6.67
C VAL A 341 3.79 22.97 5.51
N LEU A 342 4.50 22.77 4.40
CA LEU A 342 4.34 23.57 3.18
C LEU A 342 2.98 23.33 2.50
N GLU A 343 2.47 22.09 2.53
CA GLU A 343 1.13 21.75 2.05
C GLU A 343 0.01 22.34 2.92
N ASP A 344 0.20 22.35 4.23
CA ASP A 344 -0.74 22.94 5.19
C ASP A 344 -0.81 24.47 4.99
N ALA A 345 0.33 25.14 4.77
CA ALA A 345 0.37 26.58 4.54
C ALA A 345 -0.08 27.01 3.15
N TYR A 346 0.02 26.13 2.13
CA TYR A 346 -0.39 26.44 0.76
C TYR A 346 -1.79 27.10 0.74
N PRO A 347 -1.98 28.25 0.06
CA PRO A 347 -1.07 28.88 -0.91
C PRO A 347 -0.02 29.85 -0.35
N ASN A 348 0.09 30.01 0.96
CA ASN A 348 1.11 30.90 1.54
C ASN A 348 2.50 30.28 1.44
N SER A 349 3.50 31.14 1.24
CA SER A 349 4.90 30.74 1.37
C SER A 349 5.34 30.71 2.83
N ILE A 350 6.35 29.90 3.14
CA ILE A 350 6.95 29.82 4.48
C ILE A 350 8.44 30.14 4.39
N SER A 351 8.92 30.99 5.30
CA SER A 351 10.35 31.23 5.44
C SER A 351 11.08 30.00 6.00
N THR A 352 12.35 29.86 5.66
CA THR A 352 13.20 28.76 6.14
C THR A 352 13.20 28.70 7.66
N ASP A 353 13.30 29.85 8.33
CA ASP A 353 13.29 29.95 9.79
C ASP A 353 11.96 29.47 10.41
N ALA A 354 10.82 29.90 9.84
CA ALA A 354 9.51 29.47 10.31
C ALA A 354 9.30 27.98 10.06
N LEU A 355 9.68 27.47 8.89
CA LEU A 355 9.58 26.06 8.54
C LEU A 355 10.42 25.19 9.49
N PHE A 356 11.66 25.61 9.75
CA PHE A 356 12.58 24.89 10.63
C PHE A 356 12.12 24.91 12.08
N LYS A 357 11.58 26.04 12.55
CA LYS A 357 10.96 26.16 13.87
C LYS A 357 9.78 25.19 14.01
N THR A 358 8.86 25.17 13.04
CA THR A 358 7.67 24.30 13.04
C THR A 358 8.06 22.82 12.96
N CYS A 359 9.13 22.49 12.23
CA CYS A 359 9.66 21.13 12.13
C CYS A 359 10.60 20.75 13.30
N LYS A 360 10.79 21.63 14.29
CA LYS A 360 11.68 21.44 15.44
C LYS A 360 13.11 21.08 15.03
N MET A 361 13.65 21.78 14.03
CA MET A 361 15.00 21.59 13.52
C MET A 361 16.04 22.19 14.46
N LYS A 362 17.15 21.48 14.68
CA LYS A 362 18.29 21.98 15.44
C LYS A 362 19.16 22.87 14.55
N GLN A 363 19.85 23.85 15.14
CA GLN A 363 20.77 24.71 14.39
C GLN A 363 21.92 23.92 13.72
N SER A 364 22.38 22.84 14.35
CA SER A 364 23.36 21.89 13.79
C SER A 364 22.89 21.17 12.52
N ASP A 365 21.58 21.09 12.30
CA ASP A 365 20.94 20.30 11.26
C ASP A 365 20.59 21.12 10.01
N THR A 366 20.91 22.42 10.02
CA THR A 366 20.50 23.42 9.02
C THR A 366 20.92 23.03 7.60
N ILE A 367 22.16 22.60 7.39
CA ILE A 367 22.67 22.22 6.06
C ILE A 367 21.87 21.03 5.51
N THR A 368 21.67 20.00 6.32
CA THR A 368 20.89 18.81 5.94
C THR A 368 19.45 19.16 5.59
N ALA A 369 18.83 20.06 6.35
CA ALA A 369 17.47 20.53 6.08
C ALA A 369 17.37 21.32 4.76
N VAL A 370 18.37 22.13 4.44
CA VAL A 370 18.46 22.83 3.15
C VAL A 370 18.63 21.83 1.99
N VAL A 371 19.43 20.77 2.17
CA VAL A 371 19.54 19.69 1.16
C VAL A 371 18.19 19.01 0.93
N MET A 372 17.39 18.79 1.98
CA MET A 372 16.05 18.23 1.85
C MET A 372 15.12 19.14 1.04
N LEU A 373 15.17 20.45 1.28
CA LEU A 373 14.39 21.42 0.53
C LEU A 373 14.80 21.45 -0.95
N LYS A 374 16.10 21.41 -1.24
CA LYS A 374 16.60 21.34 -2.61
C LYS A 374 16.22 20.04 -3.32
N ASP A 375 16.12 18.93 -2.60
CA ASP A 375 15.59 17.69 -3.18
C ASP A 375 14.07 17.78 -3.48
N LEU A 376 13.28 18.36 -2.57
CA LEU A 376 11.85 18.61 -2.82
C LEU A 376 11.64 19.58 -4.00
N GLU A 377 12.50 20.59 -4.13
CA GLU A 377 12.49 21.55 -5.25
C GLU A 377 12.89 20.88 -6.56
N LYS A 378 13.92 20.01 -6.55
CA LYS A 378 14.33 19.22 -7.73
C LYS A 378 13.20 18.31 -8.24
N LYS A 379 12.35 17.82 -7.34
CA LYS A 379 11.13 17.06 -7.66
C LYS A 379 9.96 17.95 -8.11
N ASN A 380 10.17 19.26 -8.25
CA ASN A 380 9.16 20.27 -8.58
C ASN A 380 8.01 20.38 -7.55
N LEU A 381 8.16 19.82 -6.34
CA LEU A 381 7.10 19.85 -5.33
C LEU A 381 7.02 21.22 -4.66
N ILE A 382 8.15 21.88 -4.52
CA ILE A 382 8.26 23.20 -3.90
C ILE A 382 9.11 24.09 -4.79
N LYS A 383 9.04 25.40 -4.57
CA LYS A 383 9.87 26.38 -5.26
C LYS A 383 10.34 27.43 -4.26
N GLU A 384 11.61 27.78 -4.34
CA GLU A 384 12.15 28.97 -3.70
C GLU A 384 11.70 30.20 -4.52
N VAL A 385 10.72 30.95 -4.01
CA VAL A 385 10.14 32.11 -4.71
C VAL A 385 10.95 33.39 -4.44
N GLU A 386 11.52 33.47 -3.24
CA GLU A 386 12.51 34.45 -2.84
C GLU A 386 13.55 33.75 -1.96
N ARG A 387 14.72 34.37 -1.76
CA ARG A 387 15.81 33.75 -1.01
C ARG A 387 15.34 33.31 0.39
N GLY A 388 15.32 32.01 0.63
CA GLY A 388 14.88 31.38 1.87
C GLY A 388 13.36 31.32 2.08
N ILE A 389 12.55 31.66 1.08
CA ILE A 389 11.08 31.65 1.11
C ILE A 389 10.57 30.55 0.17
N TRP A 390 9.87 29.56 0.75
CA TRP A 390 9.46 28.34 0.06
C TRP A 390 7.95 28.30 -0.15
N LEU A 391 7.53 27.93 -1.36
CA LEU A 391 6.13 27.76 -1.73
C LEU A 391 5.88 26.33 -2.24
N ARG A 392 4.77 25.72 -1.82
CA ARG A 392 4.30 24.45 -2.41
C ARG A 392 3.81 24.68 -3.85
N MET A 393 4.28 23.87 -4.78
CA MET A 393 3.90 23.91 -6.19
C MET A 393 3.03 22.72 -6.56
N GLN A 394 2.07 22.92 -7.46
CA GLN A 394 1.37 21.83 -8.15
C GLN A 394 2.13 21.56 -9.46
N THR A 395 2.60 20.33 -9.71
CA THR A 395 3.59 20.10 -10.79
C THR A 395 2.94 20.02 -12.18
N LYS A 396 3.74 20.23 -13.24
CA LYS A 396 3.30 20.18 -14.64
C LYS A 396 3.22 18.76 -15.22
N GLU A 397 3.95 17.80 -14.65
CA GLU A 397 3.94 16.39 -15.11
C GLU A 397 2.75 15.60 -14.54
N GLU A 398 2.13 16.08 -13.46
CA GLU A 398 1.04 15.40 -12.73
C GLU A 398 -0.33 15.49 -13.41
N MET A 399 -0.52 16.36 -14.42
CA MET A 399 -1.78 16.49 -15.17
C MET A 399 -1.47 17.04 -16.57
N THR A 400 -1.59 16.21 -17.62
CA THR A 400 -1.21 16.57 -19.01
C THR A 400 -1.93 17.79 -19.61
N GLU A 401 -2.92 18.37 -18.92
CA GLU A 401 -3.72 19.52 -19.39
C GLU A 401 -3.99 20.59 -18.30
N HIS A 402 -3.37 20.54 -17.12
CA HIS A 402 -3.67 21.51 -16.05
C HIS A 402 -2.72 22.72 -16.03
N GLU A 403 -3.22 23.88 -16.42
CA GLU A 403 -2.44 25.12 -16.39
C GLU A 403 -2.44 25.76 -15.00
N VAL A 404 -1.25 25.96 -14.43
CA VAL A 404 -1.04 26.71 -13.17
C VAL A 404 -0.31 28.01 -13.46
N HIS A 405 -0.95 29.13 -13.14
CA HIS A 405 -0.50 30.50 -13.39
C HIS A 405 -0.19 31.21 -12.08
N LEU A 406 1.07 31.65 -11.91
CA LEU A 406 1.44 32.58 -10.84
C LEU A 406 1.12 34.00 -11.30
N VAL A 407 0.26 34.70 -10.57
CA VAL A 407 -0.25 36.02 -10.96
C VAL A 407 -0.10 37.04 -9.84
N GLN A 408 0.05 38.32 -10.20
CA GLN A 408 -0.01 39.44 -9.25
C GLN A 408 -1.45 39.94 -9.08
N ILE A 409 -2.23 39.88 -10.16
CA ILE A 409 -3.65 40.28 -10.20
C ILE A 409 -4.42 39.14 -10.86
N LEU A 410 -5.55 38.75 -10.28
CA LEU A 410 -6.41 37.75 -10.89
C LEU A 410 -7.00 38.27 -12.21
N PRO A 411 -7.05 37.45 -13.26
CA PRO A 411 -7.64 37.89 -14.52
C PRO A 411 -9.12 38.24 -14.33
N SER A 412 -9.58 39.29 -14.99
CA SER A 412 -11.01 39.55 -15.09
C SER A 412 -11.68 38.47 -15.92
N LEU A 413 -12.69 37.83 -15.35
CA LEU A 413 -13.51 36.85 -16.07
C LEU A 413 -14.64 37.55 -16.81
N ILE A 414 -14.93 37.10 -18.02
CA ILE A 414 -16.10 37.55 -18.77
C ILE A 414 -17.35 36.98 -18.09
N SER A 415 -18.47 37.70 -18.12
CA SER A 415 -19.71 37.33 -17.41
C SER A 415 -20.15 35.88 -17.60
N LYS A 416 -19.94 35.29 -18.78
CA LYS A 416 -20.31 33.88 -19.08
C LYS A 416 -19.43 32.84 -18.39
N ASP A 417 -18.24 33.21 -17.96
CA ASP A 417 -17.27 32.33 -17.29
C ASP A 417 -17.23 32.56 -15.78
N LEU A 418 -18.06 33.47 -15.25
CA LEU A 418 -18.15 33.71 -13.81
C LEU A 418 -18.64 32.46 -13.08
N PRO A 419 -17.92 31.98 -12.06
CA PRO A 419 -18.35 30.86 -11.24
C PRO A 419 -19.68 31.14 -10.53
N THR A 420 -20.53 30.13 -10.45
CA THR A 420 -21.77 30.14 -9.66
C THR A 420 -21.68 29.25 -8.43
N ILE A 421 -20.67 28.37 -8.38
CA ILE A 421 -20.45 27.44 -7.27
C ILE A 421 -19.02 27.61 -6.78
N GLY A 422 -18.86 27.95 -5.49
CA GLY A 422 -17.57 27.94 -4.81
C GLY A 422 -17.35 26.63 -4.06
N ILE A 423 -16.13 26.10 -4.12
CA ILE A 423 -15.74 24.84 -3.47
C ILE A 423 -14.58 25.12 -2.54
N ILE A 424 -14.78 24.90 -1.25
CA ILE A 424 -13.77 25.16 -0.21
C ILE A 424 -13.19 23.82 0.21
N THR A 425 -11.88 23.78 0.41
CA THR A 425 -11.12 22.61 0.92
C THR A 425 -10.16 23.09 2.01
N SER A 426 -9.76 22.24 2.96
CA SER A 426 -8.82 22.61 4.02
C SER A 426 -7.41 22.07 3.78
N LEU A 427 -7.31 20.84 3.28
CA LEU A 427 -6.07 20.11 3.13
C LEU A 427 -5.63 20.02 1.66
N TYR A 428 -4.33 19.92 1.43
CA TYR A 428 -3.79 19.96 0.06
C TYR A 428 -4.31 18.81 -0.82
N HIS A 429 -4.40 17.59 -0.28
CA HIS A 429 -4.95 16.43 -1.00
C HIS A 429 -6.47 16.53 -1.25
N GLU A 430 -7.22 17.28 -0.43
CA GLU A 430 -8.63 17.58 -0.69
C GLU A 430 -8.75 18.48 -1.92
N LYS A 431 -7.90 19.51 -1.99
CA LYS A 431 -7.81 20.36 -3.18
C LYS A 431 -7.45 19.56 -4.43
N LEU A 432 -6.43 18.70 -4.38
CA LEU A 432 -6.05 17.85 -5.51
C LEU A 432 -7.22 16.98 -5.99
N ALA A 433 -7.94 16.34 -5.05
CA ALA A 433 -9.10 15.53 -5.36
C ALA A 433 -10.25 16.34 -6.00
N VAL A 434 -10.55 17.52 -5.46
CA VAL A 434 -11.59 18.42 -5.98
C VAL A 434 -11.20 18.93 -7.37
N ASP A 435 -9.97 19.37 -7.57
CA ASP A 435 -9.50 19.87 -8.85
C ASP A 435 -9.53 18.77 -9.91
N ALA A 436 -9.21 17.52 -9.57
CA ALA A 436 -9.32 16.37 -10.48
C ALA A 436 -10.75 16.13 -10.98
N MET A 437 -11.78 16.63 -10.29
CA MET A 437 -13.16 16.54 -10.73
C MET A 437 -13.57 17.62 -11.74
N MET A 438 -12.74 18.64 -11.95
CA MET A 438 -13.05 19.76 -12.85
C MET A 438 -12.49 19.55 -14.26
N ASP A 439 -13.31 19.94 -15.23
CA ASP A 439 -13.00 19.98 -16.65
C ASP A 439 -12.61 21.43 -17.05
N TYR A 440 -11.80 21.59 -18.10
CA TYR A 440 -11.34 22.90 -18.61
C TYR A 440 -10.78 23.84 -17.53
N LYS A 441 -10.02 23.29 -16.58
CA LYS A 441 -9.60 24.00 -15.37
C LYS A 441 -8.26 24.73 -15.51
N ARG A 442 -8.19 25.92 -14.91
CA ARG A 442 -6.97 26.72 -14.73
C ARG A 442 -6.81 27.10 -13.27
N THR A 443 -5.61 26.94 -12.74
CA THR A 443 -5.28 27.37 -11.38
C THR A 443 -4.52 28.68 -11.42
N PHE A 444 -4.96 29.64 -10.61
CA PHE A 444 -4.31 30.92 -10.38
C PHE A 444 -3.82 30.97 -8.95
N VAL A 445 -2.52 31.17 -8.77
CA VAL A 445 -1.91 31.41 -7.46
C VAL A 445 -1.50 32.88 -7.42
N LYS A 446 -2.26 33.67 -6.67
CA LYS A 446 -1.93 35.06 -6.40
C LYS A 446 -0.96 35.12 -5.23
N PHE A 447 0.31 35.37 -5.54
CA PHE A 447 1.38 35.48 -4.55
C PHE A 447 1.46 36.91 -4.02
N GLU A 448 1.42 37.07 -2.70
CA GLU A 448 1.67 38.34 -2.02
C GLU A 448 2.86 38.16 -1.07
N THR A 449 3.85 39.06 -1.16
CA THR A 449 4.98 39.13 -0.21
C THR A 449 4.56 39.67 1.15
N GLU A 450 3.58 40.57 1.17
CA GLU A 450 2.94 41.11 2.35
C GLU A 450 1.44 40.79 2.31
N GLY A 451 0.98 39.92 3.21
CA GLY A 451 -0.42 39.47 3.27
C GLY A 451 -0.61 38.00 2.94
N ALA A 452 -1.87 37.57 2.87
CA ALA A 452 -2.22 36.17 2.57
C ALA A 452 -2.28 35.94 1.05
N SER A 453 -1.49 35.00 0.56
CA SER A 453 -1.58 34.51 -0.82
C SER A 453 -2.92 33.81 -1.04
N GLN A 454 -3.33 33.70 -2.31
CA GLN A 454 -4.62 33.12 -2.68
C GLN A 454 -4.44 32.07 -3.78
N VAL A 455 -5.27 31.02 -3.77
CA VAL A 455 -5.32 30.04 -4.85
C VAL A 455 -6.76 29.81 -5.27
N TYR A 456 -6.99 29.89 -6.57
CA TYR A 456 -8.28 29.57 -7.18
C TYR A 456 -8.09 28.66 -8.37
N THR A 457 -8.81 27.56 -8.41
CA THR A 457 -8.93 26.74 -9.62
C THR A 457 -10.31 26.95 -10.21
N ILE A 458 -10.35 27.60 -11.37
CA ILE A 458 -11.59 27.90 -12.08
C ILE A 458 -11.74 26.87 -13.18
N GLY A 459 -12.92 26.28 -13.31
CA GLY A 459 -13.21 25.28 -14.33
C GLY A 459 -14.70 25.02 -14.45
N LYS A 460 -15.05 23.85 -15.02
CA LYS A 460 -16.44 23.42 -15.20
C LYS A 460 -16.69 22.05 -14.59
N ILE A 461 -17.91 21.88 -14.10
CA ILE A 461 -18.49 20.56 -13.81
C ILE A 461 -19.86 20.51 -14.48
N GLY A 462 -19.96 19.73 -15.55
CA GLY A 462 -21.15 19.74 -16.41
C GLY A 462 -21.40 21.13 -17.00
N SER A 463 -22.60 21.67 -16.80
CA SER A 463 -22.99 23.02 -17.25
C SER A 463 -22.59 24.14 -16.29
N HIS A 464 -22.02 23.82 -15.11
CA HIS A 464 -21.76 24.79 -14.06
C HIS A 464 -20.32 25.27 -14.08
N ASN A 465 -20.14 26.59 -14.00
CA ASN A 465 -18.82 27.20 -13.74
C ASN A 465 -18.53 27.11 -12.24
N VAL A 466 -17.39 26.52 -11.91
CA VAL A 466 -16.99 26.26 -10.53
C VAL A 466 -15.65 26.93 -10.23
N VAL A 467 -15.45 27.30 -8.97
CA VAL A 467 -14.15 27.74 -8.46
C VAL A 467 -13.81 26.99 -7.18
N SER A 468 -12.65 26.34 -7.10
CA SER A 468 -12.14 25.79 -5.84
C SER A 468 -11.10 26.69 -5.21
N THR A 469 -11.02 26.65 -3.88
CA THR A 469 -9.92 27.24 -3.11
C THR A 469 -9.53 26.31 -1.95
N LYS A 470 -8.36 26.57 -1.36
CA LYS A 470 -7.87 25.87 -0.16
C LYS A 470 -7.61 26.88 0.95
N LEU A 471 -8.11 26.57 2.14
CA LEU A 471 -7.79 27.29 3.37
C LEU A 471 -6.30 27.10 3.72
N SER A 472 -5.63 28.18 4.08
CA SER A 472 -4.25 28.11 4.56
C SER A 472 -4.21 27.86 6.07
N LYS A 473 -3.23 27.07 6.52
CA LYS A 473 -2.93 26.90 7.94
C LYS A 473 -1.61 27.59 8.28
N MET A 474 -1.66 28.50 9.24
CA MET A 474 -0.52 29.19 9.85
C MET A 474 0.12 28.40 10.99
N GLY A 475 -0.53 27.32 11.46
CA GLY A 475 0.02 26.39 12.45
C GLY A 475 -0.31 26.76 13.90
N ASN A 476 -1.25 27.67 14.12
CA ASN A 476 -1.86 27.95 15.42
C ASN A 476 -3.35 28.20 15.25
N ALA A 477 -4.16 27.83 16.24
CA ALA A 477 -5.61 27.77 16.10
C ALA A 477 -6.26 29.13 15.75
N GLU A 478 -5.83 30.21 16.40
CA GLU A 478 -6.37 31.56 16.17
C GLU A 478 -6.00 32.10 14.77
N GLY A 479 -4.74 31.94 14.38
CA GLY A 479 -4.26 32.32 13.05
C GLY A 479 -4.90 31.49 11.93
N ASP A 480 -5.09 30.19 12.14
CA ASP A 480 -5.77 29.29 11.18
C ASP A 480 -7.24 29.70 11.00
N MET A 481 -7.91 30.12 12.07
CA MET A 481 -9.28 30.62 12.06
C MET A 481 -9.40 31.92 11.26
N ILE A 482 -8.56 32.91 11.57
CA ILE A 482 -8.51 34.21 10.86
C ILE A 482 -8.16 34.03 9.39
N ALA A 483 -7.19 33.15 9.08
CA ALA A 483 -6.80 32.86 7.70
C ALA A 483 -7.93 32.21 6.91
N SER A 484 -8.70 31.32 7.56
CA SER A 484 -9.84 30.65 6.95
C SER A 484 -10.97 31.64 6.65
N GLU A 485 -11.34 32.48 7.61
CA GLU A 485 -12.36 33.52 7.46
C GLU A 485 -12.00 34.47 6.30
N ASN A 486 -10.76 34.98 6.30
CA ASN A 486 -10.27 35.86 5.24
C ASN A 486 -10.30 35.19 3.85
N THR A 487 -9.99 33.90 3.76
CA THR A 487 -10.02 33.15 2.50
C THR A 487 -11.45 33.09 1.95
N VAL A 488 -12.45 32.82 2.80
CA VAL A 488 -13.86 32.78 2.40
C VAL A 488 -14.36 34.16 1.99
N THR A 489 -14.11 35.18 2.80
CA THR A 489 -14.53 36.56 2.51
C THR A 489 -13.91 37.07 1.20
N ARG A 490 -12.64 36.74 0.93
CA ARG A 490 -11.97 37.06 -0.33
C ARG A 490 -12.56 36.30 -1.51
N LEU A 491 -12.82 34.99 -1.38
CA LEU A 491 -13.47 34.19 -2.41
C LEU A 491 -14.82 34.81 -2.83
N LEU A 492 -15.67 35.11 -1.86
CA LEU A 492 -17.01 35.66 -2.09
C LEU A 492 -16.98 37.12 -2.58
N GLY A 493 -15.98 37.91 -2.13
CA GLY A 493 -15.77 39.28 -2.64
C GLY A 493 -15.26 39.33 -4.08
N ILE A 494 -14.37 38.40 -4.47
CA ILE A 494 -13.81 38.33 -5.83
C ILE A 494 -14.84 37.74 -6.80
N PHE A 495 -15.55 36.68 -6.40
CA PHE A 495 -16.52 35.98 -7.23
C PHE A 495 -17.94 36.22 -6.71
N SER A 496 -18.42 37.46 -6.86
CA SER A 496 -19.74 37.89 -6.38
C SER A 496 -20.93 37.17 -7.00
N ASN A 497 -20.74 36.40 -8.07
CA ASN A 497 -21.77 35.59 -8.71
C ASN A 497 -21.93 34.18 -8.11
N ILE A 498 -21.15 33.83 -7.08
CA ILE A 498 -21.31 32.56 -6.37
C ILE A 498 -22.68 32.53 -5.67
N LYS A 499 -23.45 31.50 -6.00
CA LYS A 499 -24.77 31.23 -5.42
C LYS A 499 -24.74 30.08 -4.41
N HIS A 500 -23.83 29.13 -4.61
CA HIS A 500 -23.74 27.91 -3.81
C HIS A 500 -22.31 27.69 -3.32
N ILE A 501 -22.16 27.30 -2.06
CA ILE A 501 -20.88 26.92 -1.47
C ILE A 501 -20.88 25.43 -1.08
N LEU A 502 -19.87 24.69 -1.52
CA LEU A 502 -19.63 23.32 -1.10
C LEU A 502 -18.33 23.26 -0.29
N PHE A 503 -18.42 22.85 0.97
CA PHE A 503 -17.23 22.56 1.77
C PHE A 503 -16.93 21.06 1.66
N VAL A 504 -15.85 20.72 0.96
CA VAL A 504 -15.50 19.34 0.63
C VAL A 504 -14.18 18.96 1.29
N GLY A 505 -14.17 17.85 2.01
CA GLY A 505 -12.96 17.42 2.71
C GLY A 505 -13.05 16.02 3.30
N VAL A 506 -12.26 15.79 4.35
CA VAL A 506 -12.27 14.53 5.11
C VAL A 506 -12.82 14.73 6.52
N GLY A 507 -13.25 13.64 7.14
CA GLY A 507 -13.71 13.61 8.51
C GLY A 507 -13.55 12.25 9.19
N GLY A 508 -13.90 12.22 10.47
CA GLY A 508 -13.98 11.01 11.28
C GLY A 508 -15.40 10.41 11.24
N ALA A 509 -15.49 9.12 10.96
CA ALA A 509 -16.74 8.38 10.94
C ALA A 509 -17.34 8.21 12.34
N VAL A 510 -18.66 8.32 12.44
CA VAL A 510 -19.42 7.88 13.62
C VAL A 510 -19.99 6.49 13.37
N PRO A 511 -19.40 5.42 13.94
CA PRO A 511 -19.87 4.08 13.70
C PRO A 511 -21.13 3.79 14.51
N HIS A 512 -22.00 2.96 13.93
CA HIS A 512 -23.05 2.28 14.68
C HIS A 512 -22.74 0.78 14.68
N TYR A 513 -22.73 0.12 15.85
CA TYR A 513 -22.16 -1.23 15.95
C TYR A 513 -23.09 -2.34 15.45
N THR A 514 -24.41 -2.12 15.44
CA THR A 514 -25.41 -3.15 15.08
C THR A 514 -26.26 -2.82 13.85
N ASP A 515 -26.62 -1.56 13.66
CA ASP A 515 -27.44 -1.09 12.53
C ASP A 515 -26.58 -0.62 11.33
N TYR A 516 -26.65 -1.36 10.22
CA TYR A 516 -25.98 -1.01 8.96
C TYR A 516 -26.45 0.32 8.36
N ALA A 517 -27.73 0.68 8.49
CA ALA A 517 -28.26 1.92 7.92
C ALA A 517 -27.64 3.14 8.61
N GLN A 518 -27.36 3.02 9.90
CA GLN A 518 -26.78 4.06 10.74
C GLN A 518 -25.24 4.03 10.77
N HIS A 519 -24.63 2.92 10.35
CA HIS A 519 -23.20 2.70 10.42
C HIS A 519 -22.41 3.48 9.36
N VAL A 520 -21.48 4.32 9.81
CA VAL A 520 -20.49 4.98 8.96
C VAL A 520 -19.13 4.29 9.15
N ARG A 521 -18.44 3.99 8.04
CA ARG A 521 -17.12 3.34 8.04
C ARG A 521 -16.08 4.09 7.21
N LEU A 522 -14.83 3.62 7.21
CA LEU A 522 -13.77 4.27 6.45
C LEU A 522 -13.98 4.12 4.94
N GLY A 523 -13.75 5.23 4.22
CA GLY A 523 -14.00 5.33 2.79
C GLY A 523 -15.47 5.54 2.40
N ASP A 524 -16.40 5.61 3.35
CA ASP A 524 -17.74 6.15 3.11
C ASP A 524 -17.68 7.69 2.97
N VAL A 525 -18.72 8.28 2.37
CA VAL A 525 -18.95 9.71 2.28
C VAL A 525 -20.12 10.09 3.17
N VAL A 526 -19.99 11.14 3.97
CA VAL A 526 -21.06 11.75 4.77
C VAL A 526 -21.41 13.10 4.17
N VAL A 527 -22.71 13.31 3.94
CA VAL A 527 -23.26 14.55 3.39
C VAL A 527 -24.10 15.21 4.46
N SER A 528 -23.84 16.49 4.73
CA SER A 528 -24.56 17.25 5.76
C SER A 528 -26.04 17.36 5.41
N THR A 529 -26.90 16.74 6.20
CA THR A 529 -28.35 16.84 6.03
C THR A 529 -29.03 16.93 7.40
N PRO A 530 -30.13 17.68 7.53
CA PRO A 530 -30.88 17.73 8.77
C PRO A 530 -31.44 16.34 9.11
N MET A 531 -31.26 15.90 10.36
CA MET A 531 -31.75 14.59 10.84
C MET A 531 -33.05 14.71 11.62
N ASP A 532 -33.30 15.85 12.23
CA ASP A 532 -34.44 16.13 13.09
C ASP A 532 -35.04 17.50 12.78
N GLU A 533 -36.06 17.87 13.54
CA GLU A 533 -36.77 19.14 13.40
C GLU A 533 -35.88 20.36 13.68
N SER A 534 -34.71 20.18 14.32
CA SER A 534 -33.75 21.26 14.56
C SER A 534 -33.23 21.87 13.26
N GLY A 535 -33.25 21.10 12.16
CA GLY A 535 -32.72 21.53 10.87
C GLY A 535 -31.20 21.68 10.84
N ALA A 536 -30.47 21.22 11.87
CA ALA A 536 -29.03 21.36 11.99
C ALA A 536 -28.28 20.54 10.94
N LEU A 537 -27.40 21.18 10.16
CA LEU A 537 -26.47 20.49 9.25
C LEU A 537 -25.07 20.36 9.87
N TYR A 538 -24.70 21.33 10.70
CA TYR A 538 -23.41 21.40 11.35
C TYR A 538 -23.59 21.83 12.81
N VAL A 539 -22.96 21.12 13.74
CA VAL A 539 -23.08 21.35 15.18
C VAL A 539 -21.68 21.45 15.80
N TYR A 540 -21.33 22.64 16.29
CA TYR A 540 -20.09 22.89 17.00
C TYR A 540 -20.31 22.87 18.50
N CYS A 541 -19.50 22.08 19.22
CA CYS A 541 -19.46 22.09 20.67
C CYS A 541 -18.35 23.02 21.19
N SER A 542 -18.73 24.17 21.75
CA SER A 542 -17.78 25.12 22.33
C SER A 542 -17.38 24.75 23.76
N LYS A 543 -18.28 24.12 24.52
CA LYS A 543 -18.03 23.76 25.92
C LYS A 543 -18.71 22.44 26.30
N VAL A 544 -18.01 21.66 27.11
CA VAL A 544 -18.51 20.45 27.75
C VAL A 544 -18.56 20.71 29.25
N GLU A 545 -19.71 20.47 29.87
CA GLU A 545 -19.93 20.62 31.31
C GLU A 545 -20.40 19.30 31.91
N LYS A 546 -19.81 18.89 33.04
CA LYS A 546 -20.27 17.69 33.73
C LYS A 546 -21.54 18.00 34.51
N ILE A 547 -22.59 17.20 34.33
CA ILE A 547 -23.85 17.39 35.05
C ILE A 547 -23.63 17.05 36.52
N LYS A 548 -23.87 18.00 37.43
CA LYS A 548 -23.58 17.83 38.87
C LYS A 548 -24.46 16.77 39.54
N SER A 549 -25.65 16.53 39.01
CA SER A 549 -26.70 15.67 39.59
C SER A 549 -26.92 14.36 38.85
N ALA A 550 -26.16 14.05 37.79
CA ALA A 550 -26.34 12.86 36.97
C ALA A 550 -25.02 12.35 36.40
N THR A 551 -25.00 11.08 35.99
CA THR A 551 -23.91 10.53 35.16
C THR A 551 -24.10 11.01 33.72
N GLY A 552 -23.41 12.09 33.33
CA GLY A 552 -23.49 12.61 31.96
C GLY A 552 -22.85 13.98 31.79
N TYR A 553 -22.87 14.46 30.55
CA TYR A 553 -22.35 15.77 30.16
C TYR A 553 -23.44 16.61 29.49
N SER A 554 -23.39 17.92 29.67
CA SER A 554 -24.11 18.88 28.85
C SER A 554 -23.15 19.58 27.90
N TYR A 555 -23.66 19.94 26.73
CA TYR A 555 -22.88 20.51 25.64
C TYR A 555 -23.43 21.88 25.29
N VAL A 556 -22.55 22.88 25.24
CA VAL A 556 -22.90 24.20 24.71
C VAL A 556 -22.61 24.17 23.22
N THR A 557 -23.68 24.27 22.41
CA THR A 557 -23.60 24.08 20.96
C THR A 557 -23.93 25.35 20.18
N ARG A 558 -23.23 25.55 19.06
CA ARG A 558 -23.64 26.45 17.97
C ARG A 558 -24.02 25.60 16.76
N ILE A 559 -25.10 25.98 16.08
CA ILE A 559 -25.67 25.23 14.95
C ILE A 559 -25.69 26.12 13.71
N TRP A 560 -25.40 25.53 12.56
CA TRP A 560 -25.53 26.16 11.24
C TRP A 560 -26.50 25.37 10.35
N SER A 561 -27.33 26.11 9.62
CA SER A 561 -28.26 25.57 8.62
C SER A 561 -28.48 26.57 7.47
N PRO A 562 -28.39 26.14 6.20
CA PRO A 562 -28.61 27.01 5.06
C PRO A 562 -30.09 27.38 4.93
N LYS A 563 -30.38 28.64 4.63
CA LYS A 563 -31.78 29.07 4.38
C LYS A 563 -32.30 28.55 3.05
N GLU A 564 -31.45 28.48 2.03
CA GLU A 564 -31.81 27.97 0.71
C GLU A 564 -31.64 26.45 0.62
N LYS A 565 -32.71 25.77 0.21
CA LYS A 565 -32.74 24.30 0.13
C LYS A 565 -32.32 23.73 -1.24
N VAL A 566 -31.76 24.54 -2.14
CA VAL A 566 -31.41 24.10 -3.51
C VAL A 566 -30.47 22.90 -3.50
N LEU A 567 -29.38 22.96 -2.74
CA LEU A 567 -28.42 21.86 -2.59
C LEU A 567 -29.04 20.64 -1.91
N LEU A 568 -29.87 20.84 -0.87
CA LEU A 568 -30.61 19.75 -0.21
C LEU A 568 -31.59 19.04 -1.17
N ASN A 569 -32.24 19.79 -2.05
CA ASN A 569 -33.11 19.23 -3.09
C ASN A 569 -32.31 18.39 -4.10
N ALA A 570 -31.12 18.86 -4.50
CA ALA A 570 -30.22 18.09 -5.35
C ALA A 570 -29.72 16.80 -4.66
N VAL A 571 -29.39 16.87 -3.36
CA VAL A 571 -29.04 15.69 -2.56
C VAL A 571 -30.19 14.68 -2.54
N ASN A 572 -31.42 15.13 -2.29
CA ASN A 572 -32.60 14.27 -2.28
C ASN A 572 -32.89 13.66 -3.65
N LYS A 573 -32.69 14.42 -4.73
CA LYS A 573 -32.82 13.92 -6.11
C LYS A 573 -31.81 12.81 -6.40
N LEU A 574 -30.53 13.03 -6.07
CA LEU A 574 -29.47 12.04 -6.23
C LEU A 574 -29.71 10.79 -5.37
N LYS A 575 -30.11 10.98 -4.11
CA LYS A 575 -30.47 9.89 -3.19
C LYS A 575 -31.57 9.01 -3.77
N ARG A 576 -32.69 9.62 -4.19
CA ARG A 576 -33.82 8.89 -4.82
C ARG A 576 -33.38 8.17 -6.10
N GLN A 577 -32.56 8.81 -6.93
CA GLN A 577 -32.05 8.17 -8.14
C GLN A 577 -31.32 6.87 -7.81
N VAL A 578 -30.47 6.85 -6.77
CA VAL A 578 -29.72 5.64 -6.38
C VAL A 578 -30.58 4.60 -5.66
N GLU A 579 -31.53 5.04 -4.82
CA GLU A 579 -32.38 4.13 -4.04
C GLU A 579 -33.46 3.43 -4.90
N TYR A 580 -34.01 4.12 -5.90
CA TYR A 580 -35.11 3.62 -6.74
C TYR A 580 -34.67 3.11 -8.12
N SER A 581 -33.42 3.32 -8.52
CA SER A 581 -32.94 2.81 -9.80
C SER A 581 -32.97 1.28 -9.83
N SER A 582 -33.45 0.72 -10.95
CA SER A 582 -33.35 -0.71 -11.22
C SER A 582 -31.92 -1.15 -11.50
N SER A 583 -31.04 -0.22 -11.88
CA SER A 583 -29.60 -0.41 -11.96
C SER A 583 -28.94 0.02 -10.65
N SER A 584 -27.97 -0.75 -10.14
CA SER A 584 -27.16 -0.38 -8.96
C SER A 584 -26.14 0.73 -9.28
N GLU A 585 -26.48 1.65 -10.18
CA GLU A 585 -25.60 2.72 -10.64
C GLU A 585 -25.41 3.77 -9.55
N ARG A 586 -24.15 3.96 -9.19
CA ARG A 586 -23.69 4.94 -8.21
C ARG A 586 -22.78 5.90 -8.98
N PRO A 587 -23.27 7.08 -9.38
CA PRO A 587 -22.55 7.97 -10.30
C PRO A 587 -21.13 8.32 -9.83
N TRP A 588 -20.92 8.42 -8.53
CA TRP A 588 -19.63 8.73 -7.94
C TRP A 588 -18.57 7.65 -8.16
N ASP A 589 -18.90 6.37 -8.34
CA ASP A 589 -17.87 5.33 -8.53
C ASP A 589 -17.07 5.59 -9.82
N LYS A 590 -17.76 5.96 -10.91
CA LYS A 590 -17.09 6.29 -12.17
C LYS A 590 -16.15 7.47 -11.99
N HIS A 591 -16.58 8.48 -11.24
CA HIS A 591 -15.75 9.64 -10.92
C HIS A 591 -14.58 9.29 -10.01
N ILE A 592 -14.73 8.34 -9.07
CA ILE A 592 -13.60 7.81 -8.27
C ILE A 592 -12.57 7.14 -9.19
N GLU A 593 -12.98 6.26 -10.09
CA GLU A 593 -12.04 5.57 -10.98
C GLU A 593 -11.34 6.54 -11.94
N THR A 594 -12.09 7.45 -12.58
CA THR A 594 -11.49 8.51 -13.42
C THR A 594 -10.56 9.42 -12.61
N GLY A 595 -10.95 9.78 -11.39
CA GLY A 595 -10.13 10.60 -10.51
C GLY A 595 -8.84 9.90 -10.09
N LYS A 596 -8.88 8.59 -9.78
CA LYS A 596 -7.66 7.81 -9.55
C LYS A 596 -6.73 7.89 -10.74
N ASP A 597 -7.26 7.71 -11.96
CA ASP A 597 -6.49 7.73 -13.20
C ASP A 597 -5.83 9.08 -13.45
N ILE A 598 -6.56 10.17 -13.23
CA ILE A 598 -6.03 11.55 -13.33
C ILE A 598 -4.96 11.80 -12.26
N LEU A 599 -5.15 11.28 -11.06
CA LEU A 599 -4.23 11.43 -9.93
C LEU A 599 -3.12 10.36 -9.95
N ARG A 600 -3.02 9.50 -10.98
CA ARG A 600 -1.93 8.51 -11.12
C ARG A 600 -0.61 9.25 -11.32
N GLY A 601 0.39 8.89 -10.52
CA GLY A 601 1.73 9.49 -10.59
C GLY A 601 1.99 10.62 -9.59
N GLN A 602 1.00 11.01 -8.78
CA GLN A 602 1.23 11.91 -7.65
C GLN A 602 2.08 11.22 -6.56
N GLU A 603 2.87 11.98 -5.80
CA GLU A 603 3.55 11.45 -4.60
C GLU A 603 2.55 10.90 -3.56
N THR A 604 1.28 11.32 -3.62
CA THR A 604 0.20 10.88 -2.75
C THR A 604 -0.64 9.77 -3.41
N ASN A 605 -0.94 8.72 -2.64
CA ASN A 605 -1.69 7.56 -3.15
C ASN A 605 -3.19 7.70 -2.89
N PHE A 606 -3.96 7.96 -3.94
CA PHE A 606 -5.42 8.05 -3.90
C PHE A 606 -6.17 6.70 -4.05
N HIS A 607 -5.44 5.58 -4.12
CA HIS A 607 -6.07 4.26 -4.13
C HIS A 607 -6.67 3.93 -2.75
N ARG A 608 -7.78 3.19 -2.78
CA ARG A 608 -8.40 2.68 -1.55
C ARG A 608 -7.41 1.80 -0.79
N PRO A 609 -7.16 2.06 0.51
CA PRO A 609 -6.42 1.13 1.34
C PRO A 609 -7.09 -0.25 1.37
N MET A 610 -6.32 -1.28 1.72
CA MET A 610 -6.87 -2.64 1.85
C MET A 610 -8.03 -2.66 2.86
N ILE A 611 -9.12 -3.36 2.52
CA ILE A 611 -10.34 -3.41 3.34
C ILE A 611 -10.06 -3.81 4.80
N LYS A 612 -9.15 -4.77 5.03
CA LYS A 612 -8.71 -5.21 6.38
C LYS A 612 -8.04 -4.14 7.26
N LYS A 613 -7.75 -2.96 6.71
CA LYS A 613 -7.21 -1.80 7.44
C LYS A 613 -8.33 -0.92 8.01
N ASP A 614 -9.57 -1.12 7.58
CA ASP A 614 -10.74 -0.60 8.28
C ASP A 614 -10.99 -1.48 9.50
N ARG A 615 -10.75 -0.94 10.69
CA ARG A 615 -10.82 -1.67 11.97
C ARG A 615 -11.72 -0.92 12.92
N LEU A 616 -12.83 -1.54 13.26
CA LEU A 616 -13.80 -1.01 14.19
C LEU A 616 -13.52 -1.49 15.62
N PHE A 617 -13.40 -0.55 16.55
CA PHE A 617 -13.19 -0.82 17.97
C PHE A 617 -14.38 -0.34 18.78
N TYR A 618 -14.75 -1.11 19.80
CA TYR A 618 -15.80 -0.79 20.75
C TYR A 618 -15.25 -0.81 22.17
N THR A 619 -15.48 0.29 22.91
CA THR A 619 -15.15 0.40 24.33
C THR A 619 -16.36 -0.02 25.15
N LYS A 620 -16.22 -1.12 25.89
CA LYS A 620 -17.24 -1.64 26.78
C LYS A 620 -17.42 -0.74 28.02
N PRO A 621 -18.54 -0.87 28.76
CA PRO A 621 -18.77 -0.11 30.00
C PRO A 621 -17.69 -0.31 31.07
N ASP A 622 -16.98 -1.44 31.07
CA ASP A 622 -15.86 -1.72 31.97
C ASP A 622 -14.53 -1.06 31.53
N GLY A 623 -14.54 -0.32 30.43
CA GLY A 623 -13.37 0.35 29.86
C GLY A 623 -12.51 -0.54 28.94
N SER A 624 -12.82 -1.82 28.80
CA SER A 624 -12.09 -2.71 27.89
C SER A 624 -12.43 -2.40 26.43
N VAL A 625 -11.41 -2.42 25.56
CA VAL A 625 -11.57 -2.16 24.12
C VAL A 625 -11.49 -3.49 23.37
N ILE A 626 -12.50 -3.78 22.56
CA ILE A 626 -12.54 -4.96 21.69
C ILE A 626 -12.65 -4.54 20.23
N GLN A 627 -12.04 -5.31 19.33
CA GLN A 627 -12.30 -5.17 17.89
C GLN A 627 -13.59 -5.91 17.56
N VAL A 628 -14.46 -5.28 16.77
CA VAL A 628 -15.74 -5.84 16.35
C VAL A 628 -15.85 -5.79 14.82
N GLU A 629 -16.72 -6.63 14.26
CA GLU A 629 -17.01 -6.62 12.83
C GLU A 629 -17.96 -5.48 12.48
N HIS A 630 -17.88 -5.00 11.23
CA HIS A 630 -18.83 -4.01 10.72
C HIS A 630 -20.20 -4.67 10.51
N PRO A 631 -21.31 -3.98 10.83
CA PRO A 631 -22.64 -4.49 10.52
C PRO A 631 -22.82 -4.60 9.00
N ILE A 632 -23.51 -5.65 8.57
CA ILE A 632 -23.78 -5.98 7.16
C ILE A 632 -25.28 -5.79 6.91
N PRO A 633 -25.71 -5.23 5.77
CA PRO A 633 -27.13 -5.08 5.47
C PRO A 633 -27.83 -6.44 5.36
N LYS A 634 -29.09 -6.49 5.76
CA LYS A 634 -29.97 -7.65 5.59
C LYS A 634 -31.10 -7.33 4.60
N GLY A 635 -31.72 -8.35 4.02
CA GLY A 635 -32.88 -8.19 3.14
C GLY A 635 -32.54 -7.51 1.81
N TYR A 636 -33.42 -6.62 1.33
CA TYR A 636 -33.26 -5.97 0.02
C TYR A 636 -31.96 -5.14 -0.08
N ALA A 637 -31.53 -4.51 1.02
CA ALA A 637 -30.30 -3.73 1.08
C ALA A 637 -29.03 -4.58 0.86
N ALA A 638 -29.09 -5.91 1.06
CA ALA A 638 -27.96 -6.80 0.81
C ALA A 638 -27.69 -7.02 -0.69
N ARG A 639 -28.69 -6.82 -1.57
CA ARG A 639 -28.53 -7.05 -3.02
C ARG A 639 -27.56 -6.07 -3.69
N ASN A 640 -27.47 -4.85 -3.15
CA ASN A 640 -26.64 -3.76 -3.68
C ASN A 640 -25.40 -3.51 -2.79
N PHE A 641 -25.12 -4.39 -1.83
CA PHE A 641 -23.96 -4.26 -0.96
C PHE A 641 -22.79 -5.03 -1.55
N ASN A 642 -21.68 -4.33 -1.80
CA ASN A 642 -20.38 -4.98 -1.95
C ASN A 642 -19.37 -4.39 -0.97
N GLU A 643 -18.55 -5.27 -0.44
CA GLU A 643 -17.45 -4.87 0.42
C GLU A 643 -16.42 -4.07 -0.40
N GLY A 644 -15.84 -3.03 0.20
CA GLY A 644 -14.92 -2.15 -0.54
C GLY A 644 -15.59 -1.12 -1.45
N TRP A 645 -16.93 -0.99 -1.43
CA TRP A 645 -17.64 0.13 -2.04
C TRP A 645 -17.70 1.35 -1.11
N THR A 646 -17.71 2.54 -1.72
CA THR A 646 -17.99 3.80 -1.03
C THR A 646 -19.49 4.00 -0.93
N ASN A 647 -20.01 4.01 0.29
CA ASN A 647 -21.39 4.33 0.57
C ASN A 647 -21.54 5.82 0.87
N VAL A 648 -22.74 6.35 0.64
CA VAL A 648 -23.10 7.72 1.03
C VAL A 648 -24.05 7.64 2.21
N ARG A 649 -23.73 8.41 3.25
CA ARG A 649 -24.50 8.54 4.47
C ARG A 649 -24.93 9.99 4.64
N TYR A 650 -26.08 10.19 5.27
CA TYR A 650 -26.73 11.48 5.41
C TYR A 650 -26.90 11.76 6.90
N GLY A 651 -26.45 12.92 7.36
CA GLY A 651 -26.64 13.35 8.75
C GLY A 651 -25.86 14.61 9.11
N ALA A 652 -26.01 15.06 10.35
CA ALA A 652 -25.33 16.25 10.83
C ALA A 652 -23.82 16.01 11.00
N ILE A 653 -23.04 17.08 10.86
CA ILE A 653 -21.58 17.06 11.07
C ILE A 653 -21.27 17.70 12.41
N GLY A 654 -20.48 17.02 13.22
CA GLY A 654 -20.07 17.44 14.55
C GLY A 654 -18.68 18.06 14.52
N CYS A 655 -18.47 19.03 15.39
CA CYS A 655 -17.19 19.72 15.51
C CYS A 655 -16.91 20.09 16.97
N GLY A 656 -15.63 20.21 17.31
CA GLY A 656 -15.15 20.62 18.64
C GLY A 656 -14.13 19.64 19.21
N GLN A 657 -12.92 20.13 19.50
CA GLN A 657 -11.80 19.30 19.95
C GLN A 657 -12.09 18.47 21.21
N LYS A 658 -12.89 19.00 22.14
CA LYS A 658 -13.23 18.31 23.39
C LYS A 658 -14.10 17.07 23.15
N VAL A 659 -15.02 17.14 22.21
CA VAL A 659 -15.93 16.03 21.89
C VAL A 659 -15.30 15.07 20.90
N SER A 660 -14.52 15.55 19.92
CA SER A 660 -13.94 14.67 18.91
C SER A 660 -12.79 13.80 19.44
N ARG A 661 -11.98 14.31 20.39
CA ARG A 661 -10.79 13.60 20.92
C ARG A 661 -11.06 12.66 22.08
N SER A 662 -12.29 12.59 22.58
CA SER A 662 -12.65 11.77 23.74
C SER A 662 -13.73 10.78 23.34
N ASP A 663 -13.40 9.49 23.24
CA ASP A 663 -14.34 8.44 22.80
C ASP A 663 -15.69 8.45 23.52
N PRO A 664 -15.76 8.60 24.88
CA PRO A 664 -17.03 8.67 25.58
C PRO A 664 -17.84 9.91 25.21
N LEU A 665 -17.19 11.09 25.15
CA LEU A 665 -17.86 12.34 24.80
C LEU A 665 -18.29 12.36 23.33
N ARG A 666 -17.50 11.73 22.45
CA ARG A 666 -17.77 11.62 21.02
C ARG A 666 -19.04 10.83 20.77
N GLY A 667 -19.16 9.66 21.42
CA GLY A 667 -20.34 8.82 21.34
C GLY A 667 -21.59 9.51 21.89
N ASP A 668 -21.50 10.09 23.08
CA ASP A 668 -22.62 10.79 23.73
C ASP A 668 -23.08 12.01 22.91
N PHE A 669 -22.15 12.87 22.52
CA PHE A 669 -22.44 14.04 21.68
C PHE A 669 -23.05 13.65 20.33
N ALA A 670 -22.52 12.60 19.70
CA ALA A 670 -23.03 12.13 18.42
C ALA A 670 -24.45 11.57 18.51
N GLN A 671 -24.74 10.83 19.58
CA GLN A 671 -26.08 10.31 19.82
C GLN A 671 -27.09 11.43 20.08
N MET A 672 -26.74 12.41 20.93
CA MET A 672 -27.63 13.52 21.28
C MET A 672 -27.96 14.44 20.09
N ASN A 673 -27.01 14.64 19.17
CA ASN A 673 -27.15 15.62 18.09
C ASN A 673 -27.28 14.99 16.69
N GLY A 674 -27.44 13.66 16.61
CA GLY A 674 -27.58 12.95 15.33
C GLY A 674 -26.35 13.05 14.42
N ILE A 675 -25.14 13.15 15.00
CA ILE A 675 -23.90 13.33 14.24
C ILE A 675 -23.51 12.04 13.51
N LYS A 676 -23.12 12.18 12.24
CA LYS A 676 -22.62 11.07 11.38
C LYS A 676 -21.15 11.18 11.03
N ALA A 677 -20.59 12.38 11.08
CA ALA A 677 -19.18 12.62 10.88
C ALA A 677 -18.71 13.72 11.81
N PHE A 678 -17.46 13.63 12.25
CA PHE A 678 -16.74 14.73 12.88
C PHE A 678 -15.75 15.36 11.90
N GLN A 679 -15.62 16.68 11.96
CA GLN A 679 -14.62 17.43 11.20
C GLN A 679 -13.70 18.19 12.16
N GLN A 680 -12.52 18.57 11.67
CA GLN A 680 -11.69 19.56 12.33
C GLN A 680 -12.40 20.92 12.43
N GLU A 681 -11.94 21.76 13.35
CA GLU A 681 -12.52 23.07 13.63
C GLU A 681 -12.42 24.02 12.43
N HIS A 682 -13.59 24.36 11.89
CA HIS A 682 -13.80 25.27 10.76
C HIS A 682 -15.07 26.11 10.95
N ASP A 683 -15.47 26.36 12.20
CA ASP A 683 -16.60 27.23 12.55
C ASP A 683 -16.47 28.62 11.90
N ALA A 684 -15.28 29.21 11.90
CA ALA A 684 -15.05 30.49 11.20
C ALA A 684 -15.31 30.46 9.68
N VAL A 685 -15.21 29.30 9.04
CA VAL A 685 -15.59 29.15 7.61
C VAL A 685 -17.10 29.33 7.47
N LEU A 686 -17.87 28.68 8.34
CA LEU A 686 -19.34 28.77 8.32
C LEU A 686 -19.83 30.16 8.74
N GLU A 687 -19.17 30.77 9.72
CA GLU A 687 -19.43 32.16 10.11
C GLU A 687 -19.20 33.15 8.97
N ALA A 688 -18.09 32.99 8.22
CA ALA A 688 -17.81 33.81 7.05
C ALA A 688 -18.85 33.63 5.92
N ILE A 689 -19.30 32.40 5.70
CA ILE A 689 -20.34 32.09 4.70
C ILE A 689 -21.66 32.79 5.06
N GLU A 690 -22.12 32.65 6.31
CA GLU A 690 -23.34 33.31 6.80
C GLU A 690 -23.22 34.84 6.78
N GLY A 691 -22.08 35.37 7.23
CA GLY A 691 -21.80 36.82 7.25
C GLY A 691 -21.72 37.44 5.86
N SER A 692 -21.37 36.67 4.84
CA SER A 692 -21.34 37.09 3.44
C SER A 692 -22.69 36.94 2.72
N CYS A 693 -23.76 36.61 3.44
CA CYS A 693 -25.12 36.41 2.92
C CYS A 693 -25.24 35.29 1.86
N CYS A 694 -24.31 34.31 1.86
CA CYS A 694 -24.45 33.13 1.01
C CYS A 694 -25.32 32.09 1.72
N ASP A 695 -26.62 32.10 1.42
CA ASP A 695 -27.63 31.31 2.12
C ASP A 695 -27.76 29.86 1.61
N SER A 696 -26.93 29.44 0.64
CA SER A 696 -26.92 28.08 0.06
C SER A 696 -25.55 27.42 0.20
N TYR A 697 -25.41 26.55 1.20
CA TYR A 697 -24.16 25.80 1.41
C TYR A 697 -24.41 24.35 1.86
N LEU A 698 -23.42 23.50 1.65
CA LEU A 698 -23.44 22.09 2.04
C LEU A 698 -22.02 21.61 2.37
N VAL A 699 -21.90 20.67 3.29
CA VAL A 699 -20.63 20.04 3.66
C VAL A 699 -20.63 18.57 3.23
N ILE A 700 -19.55 18.11 2.60
CA ILE A 700 -19.37 16.75 2.07
C ILE A 700 -18.03 16.22 2.54
N LEU A 701 -18.04 15.18 3.37
CA LEU A 701 -16.85 14.62 3.98
C LEU A 701 -16.60 13.17 3.58
N GLY A 702 -15.38 12.83 3.24
CA GLY A 702 -14.92 11.45 3.10
C GLY A 702 -14.32 10.95 4.40
N MET A 703 -14.67 9.74 4.83
CA MET A 703 -14.27 9.23 6.13
C MET A 703 -12.88 8.59 6.09
N CYS A 704 -11.94 9.10 6.90
CA CYS A 704 -10.57 8.57 6.96
C CYS A 704 -10.11 8.07 8.33
N ASP A 705 -10.87 8.32 9.38
CA ASP A 705 -10.71 7.70 10.71
C ASP A 705 -12.05 7.64 11.45
N TYR A 706 -12.01 7.36 12.76
CA TYR A 706 -13.15 7.33 13.68
C TYR A 706 -13.10 8.45 14.73
N GLU A 707 -12.33 9.52 14.44
CA GLU A 707 -12.08 10.65 15.32
C GLU A 707 -12.56 11.95 14.66
N ASP A 708 -11.68 12.70 13.99
CA ASP A 708 -11.98 14.01 13.37
C ASP A 708 -11.37 14.19 11.96
N GLY A 709 -10.84 13.12 11.36
CA GLY A 709 -10.19 13.15 10.04
C GLY A 709 -8.68 13.42 10.06
N ASN A 710 -8.02 13.37 11.23
CA ASN A 710 -6.58 13.59 11.37
C ASN A 710 -5.68 12.41 10.95
N LYS A 711 -6.16 11.17 10.80
CA LYS A 711 -5.28 10.03 10.43
C LYS A 711 -4.97 10.02 8.93
N GLN A 712 -3.75 9.61 8.57
CA GLN A 712 -3.23 9.76 7.21
C GLN A 712 -3.62 8.62 6.26
N GLU A 713 -3.79 7.40 6.75
CA GLU A 713 -3.83 6.18 5.93
C GLU A 713 -4.95 6.16 4.88
N TRP A 714 -6.15 6.63 5.23
CA TRP A 714 -7.32 6.64 4.35
C TRP A 714 -7.58 7.99 3.69
N ARG A 715 -6.80 9.01 4.05
CA ARG A 715 -7.14 10.42 3.84
C ARG A 715 -7.25 10.80 2.37
N CYS A 716 -6.33 10.32 1.55
CA CYS A 716 -6.32 10.62 0.12
C CYS A 716 -7.54 9.98 -0.57
N TYR A 717 -7.77 8.68 -0.36
CA TYR A 717 -8.94 8.01 -0.92
C TYR A 717 -10.26 8.63 -0.44
N ALA A 718 -10.36 8.95 0.85
CA ALA A 718 -11.53 9.60 1.43
C ALA A 718 -11.82 10.96 0.78
N ALA A 719 -10.79 11.79 0.61
CA ALA A 719 -10.91 13.08 -0.09
C ALA A 719 -11.40 12.89 -1.54
N LEU A 720 -10.87 11.90 -2.25
CA LEU A 720 -11.30 11.56 -3.61
C LEU A 720 -12.76 11.10 -3.67
N ALA A 721 -13.17 10.25 -2.73
CA ALA A 721 -14.55 9.79 -2.61
C ALA A 721 -15.52 10.96 -2.38
N ALA A 722 -15.18 11.89 -1.50
CA ALA A 722 -15.97 13.11 -1.25
C ALA A 722 -16.07 14.00 -2.49
N ALA A 723 -14.95 14.23 -3.19
CA ALA A 723 -14.90 15.01 -4.42
C ALA A 723 -15.71 14.35 -5.56
N ALA A 724 -15.67 13.02 -5.67
CA ALA A 724 -16.46 12.29 -6.67
C ALA A 724 -17.98 12.38 -6.41
N TYR A 725 -18.39 12.34 -5.14
CA TYR A 725 -19.77 12.60 -4.76
C TYR A 725 -20.17 14.06 -5.05
N MET A 726 -19.30 15.03 -4.72
CA MET A 726 -19.49 16.44 -5.07
C MET A 726 -19.71 16.63 -6.57
N LYS A 727 -18.91 16.02 -7.44
CA LYS A 727 -19.11 16.05 -8.91
C LYS A 727 -20.50 15.52 -9.27
N SER A 728 -20.89 14.39 -8.70
CA SER A 728 -22.21 13.77 -8.93
C SER A 728 -23.35 14.69 -8.49
N LEU A 729 -23.19 15.41 -7.38
CA LEU A 729 -24.19 16.34 -6.85
C LEU A 729 -24.34 17.59 -7.73
N ILE A 730 -23.22 18.19 -8.16
CA ILE A 730 -23.25 19.39 -9.01
C ILE A 730 -23.94 19.09 -10.34
N LEU A 731 -23.79 17.87 -10.88
CA LEU A 731 -24.48 17.44 -12.10
C LEU A 731 -26.02 17.31 -11.94
N GLN A 732 -26.55 17.41 -10.72
CA GLN A 732 -27.98 17.34 -10.44
C GLN A 732 -28.65 18.71 -10.33
N LEU A 733 -27.84 19.76 -10.13
CA LEU A 733 -28.22 21.17 -10.17
C LEU A 733 -28.50 21.58 -11.61
#